data_AF-A0A8H9ZDP4-F1
#
_entry.id   AF-A0A8H9ZDP4-F1
#
_cell.length_a   1.000
_cell.length_b   1.000
_cell.length_c   1.000
_cell.angle_alpha   90.00
_cell.angle_beta   90.00
_cell.angle_gamma   90.00
#
_symmetry.space_group_name_H-M   'P 1'
#
loop_
_entity.id
_entity.type
_entity.pdbx_description
1 polymer ?
#
loop_
_entity_poly.entity_id
_entity_poly.type
_entity_poly.pdbx_seq_one_letter_code
_entity_poly.pdbx_strand_id
1 'polypeptide(L)'
;MSERYFIAEYRPATLPAKSIASQCGCHSRRTYKVVRKAARNNAKWGFDEKLVFPKDALAPPLPGVEADTLLLAGFRNHPITLRFRIPAKVVDPTQDAVLLLVDGSAFSIPITFEGYKAGDIFSIELPASARKEGTHTIQYRIHYSNNQSEDGPLQSFKVDLTAPGLPSLAELNVDPAIRDGGVTSATLEIHNGKHYLKTTLNGYNGLGIGDRIRGVIADLDGFGSTTDVEQEIGPGDEIILRFLREDIERAGDGLKTFAYTVTDRAGNISLPSRPVTLKVLLDGELTNLPAPEVADSNDGIINDEEARNPLEVIIPAYSDKPILPGDAIELIWGDAQHEPLPIPDGEEGARLPMYPDYAALYDTWKAQSQGRDETARITVSYRIIRQGMVAGTSAGLDVVINLHQVGGDPEPEVPTHPNLRPAVLMSWSGQLNYIPKDDYDKDARLFVPWFDRHSPTAPVLIENDVVRLRYGTHAFLPRTVSAADVGKKVDLEFALTADLIAGQGGGTQALTYEVERPVQGPTHNTSKGPAQPVLVDADEQLPGDGDLGEGEYAPLKSACCIVPTDLENGKIVYFVTPPYKHKRPGDLIEIDLVQVDGIEHTNNEAPLEESRITLSYTVLDASEETEEYKFPLPTDKLLAPKKRCHIHSTWRVLRNGKPVENDTTALLIVDSRGTP
;
A
#
# COMPACT_ATOMS: atom_id res chain seq x y z
N MET A 1 7.76 -37.57 -30.32
CA MET A 1 8.08 -38.73 -29.47
C MET A 1 6.83 -39.01 -28.65
N SER A 2 6.16 -40.11 -28.98
CA SER A 2 4.92 -40.55 -28.33
C SER A 2 5.26 -41.53 -27.22
N GLU A 3 4.69 -41.37 -26.04
CA GLU A 3 4.50 -42.50 -25.13
C GLU A 3 3.16 -42.35 -24.41
N ARG A 4 2.32 -43.36 -24.63
CA ARG A 4 1.00 -43.56 -24.05
C ARG A 4 1.17 -44.47 -22.84
N TYR A 5 0.50 -44.18 -21.74
CA TYR A 5 0.10 -45.18 -20.76
C TYR A 5 -1.39 -45.03 -20.44
N PHE A 6 -2.12 -46.13 -20.65
CA PHE A 6 -3.52 -46.34 -20.29
C PHE A 6 -3.59 -46.95 -18.89
N ILE A 7 -4.44 -46.43 -18.01
CA ILE A 7 -5.05 -47.20 -16.91
C ILE A 7 -6.55 -46.84 -16.87
N ALA A 8 -7.38 -47.89 -16.84
CA ALA A 8 -8.83 -47.83 -16.90
C ALA A 8 -9.45 -47.67 -15.50
N GLU A 9 -10.38 -46.74 -15.37
CA GLU A 9 -11.30 -46.63 -14.22
C GLU A 9 -12.58 -47.44 -14.48
N TYR A 10 -12.98 -48.27 -13.52
CA TYR A 10 -14.27 -48.93 -13.49
C TYR A 10 -15.05 -48.46 -12.25
N ARG A 11 -16.10 -47.67 -12.48
CA ARG A 11 -17.08 -47.23 -11.46
C ARG A 11 -18.17 -48.29 -11.27
N PRO A 12 -18.60 -48.64 -10.05
CA PRO A 12 -19.85 -49.35 -9.85
C PRO A 12 -21.02 -48.36 -9.75
N ALA A 13 -22.07 -48.63 -10.52
CA ALA A 13 -23.32 -47.90 -10.52
C ALA A 13 -24.25 -48.38 -9.39
N THR A 14 -24.82 -47.43 -8.68
CA THR A 14 -25.98 -47.57 -7.79
C THR A 14 -27.26 -47.47 -8.61
N LEU A 15 -28.24 -48.36 -8.37
CA LEU A 15 -29.66 -48.06 -8.61
C LEU A 15 -30.56 -48.79 -7.58
N PRO A 16 -31.76 -48.22 -7.28
CA PRO A 16 -32.52 -48.49 -6.07
C PRO A 16 -33.75 -49.39 -6.28
N ALA A 17 -34.35 -49.77 -5.16
CA ALA A 17 -35.56 -50.57 -5.02
C ALA A 17 -36.82 -49.90 -5.61
N LYS A 18 -37.71 -50.72 -6.19
CA LYS A 18 -39.16 -50.48 -6.20
C LYS A 18 -39.95 -51.79 -6.20
N SER A 19 -40.95 -51.82 -5.33
CA SER A 19 -41.95 -52.85 -5.07
C SER A 19 -42.93 -53.05 -6.22
N ILE A 20 -43.38 -54.29 -6.49
CA ILE A 20 -44.75 -54.62 -6.94
C ILE A 20 -45.14 -55.99 -6.37
N ALA A 21 -46.36 -56.06 -5.83
CA ALA A 21 -47.03 -57.26 -5.35
C ALA A 21 -47.91 -57.91 -6.43
N SER A 22 -48.05 -59.25 -6.42
CA SER A 22 -49.25 -60.04 -6.75
C SER A 22 -48.89 -61.54 -6.58
N GLN A 23 -49.45 -62.23 -5.58
CA GLN A 23 -50.68 -63.06 -5.58
C GLN A 23 -50.63 -64.38 -6.38
N CYS A 24 -51.29 -65.39 -5.80
CA CYS A 24 -51.48 -66.80 -6.19
C CYS A 24 -50.27 -67.73 -6.00
N GLY A 25 -50.37 -68.92 -5.39
CA GLY A 25 -51.49 -69.67 -4.84
C GLY A 25 -51.04 -71.11 -4.55
N CYS A 26 -51.52 -71.69 -3.45
CA CYS A 26 -51.54 -73.11 -3.08
C CYS A 26 -50.29 -73.98 -3.31
N HIS A 27 -49.67 -74.50 -2.25
CA HIS A 27 -49.67 -75.95 -1.94
C HIS A 27 -48.98 -76.23 -0.60
N SER A 28 -49.67 -77.00 0.24
CA SER A 28 -49.21 -77.51 1.53
C SER A 28 -48.05 -78.51 1.38
N ARG A 29 -46.95 -78.32 2.11
CA ARG A 29 -46.06 -79.41 2.50
C ARG A 29 -45.59 -79.26 3.94
N ARG A 30 -46.01 -80.23 4.75
CA ARG A 30 -45.47 -80.53 6.08
C ARG A 30 -43.97 -80.78 5.97
N THR A 31 -43.17 -80.14 6.81
CA THR A 31 -41.76 -80.51 7.04
C THR A 31 -41.57 -80.91 8.49
N TYR A 32 -40.97 -82.09 8.66
CA TYR A 32 -40.74 -82.79 9.92
C TYR A 32 -39.62 -82.12 10.71
N LYS A 33 -39.86 -81.93 12.01
CA LYS A 33 -38.88 -81.45 12.99
C LYS A 33 -37.96 -82.63 13.36
N VAL A 34 -36.77 -82.69 12.75
CA VAL A 34 -35.71 -83.60 13.19
C VAL A 34 -35.10 -83.03 14.47
N VAL A 35 -35.52 -83.56 15.62
CA VAL A 35 -34.82 -83.35 16.89
C VAL A 35 -33.63 -84.31 16.92
N ARG A 36 -32.44 -83.82 16.55
CA ARG A 36 -31.20 -84.55 16.86
C ARG A 36 -30.95 -84.43 18.36
N LYS A 37 -31.12 -85.57 19.04
CA LYS A 37 -30.64 -85.82 20.39
C LYS A 37 -29.13 -85.53 20.41
N ALA A 38 -28.71 -84.50 21.15
CA ALA A 38 -27.30 -84.21 21.34
C ALA A 38 -26.64 -85.43 22.00
N ALA A 39 -25.69 -86.03 21.30
CA ALA A 39 -24.77 -86.99 21.89
C ALA A 39 -24.02 -86.30 23.03
N ARG A 40 -23.91 -86.99 24.17
CA ARG A 40 -22.98 -86.61 25.24
C ARG A 40 -21.56 -86.65 24.67
N ASN A 41 -21.07 -85.50 24.22
CA ASN A 41 -19.64 -85.30 24.05
C ASN A 41 -19.05 -85.21 25.46
N ASN A 42 -18.40 -86.29 25.90
CA ASN A 42 -17.38 -86.17 26.95
C ASN A 42 -16.27 -85.30 26.38
N ALA A 43 -16.39 -83.98 26.56
CA ALA A 43 -15.34 -83.05 26.25
C ALA A 43 -14.12 -83.41 27.10
N LYS A 44 -13.02 -83.80 26.43
CA LYS A 44 -11.68 -83.74 27.00
C LYS A 44 -11.40 -82.27 27.29
N TRP A 45 -11.68 -81.82 28.51
CA TRP A 45 -11.20 -80.54 29.02
C TRP A 45 -9.70 -80.72 29.31
N GLY A 46 -8.89 -80.54 28.26
CA GLY A 46 -7.44 -80.63 28.32
C GLY A 46 -6.85 -79.48 29.13
N PHE A 47 -5.60 -79.64 29.53
CA PHE A 47 -4.81 -78.67 30.30
C PHE A 47 -4.44 -77.39 29.50
N ASP A 48 -5.13 -77.16 28.37
CA ASP A 48 -4.83 -76.14 27.37
C ASP A 48 -5.63 -74.83 27.57
N GLU A 49 -6.35 -74.70 28.69
CA GLU A 49 -7.20 -73.52 28.96
C GLU A 49 -6.39 -72.35 29.54
N LYS A 50 -6.41 -71.22 28.83
CA LYS A 50 -5.74 -69.98 29.23
C LYS A 50 -6.46 -69.29 30.39
N LEU A 51 -5.72 -68.54 31.21
CA LEU A 51 -6.30 -67.65 32.22
C LEU A 51 -7.02 -66.50 31.52
N VAL A 52 -8.30 -66.30 31.86
CA VAL A 52 -9.15 -65.25 31.31
C VAL A 52 -9.07 -64.01 32.19
N PHE A 53 -8.58 -62.92 31.62
CA PHE A 53 -8.62 -61.59 32.23
C PHE A 53 -10.04 -61.00 32.17
N PRO A 54 -10.45 -60.22 33.17
CA PRO A 54 -11.70 -59.49 33.12
C PRO A 54 -11.59 -58.36 32.09
N LYS A 55 -12.60 -58.24 31.21
CA LYS A 55 -12.54 -57.37 30.02
C LYS A 55 -12.37 -55.88 30.37
N ASP A 56 -12.94 -55.46 31.49
CA ASP A 56 -12.86 -54.11 32.04
C ASP A 56 -11.48 -53.77 32.60
N ALA A 57 -10.62 -54.76 32.87
CA ALA A 57 -9.23 -54.54 33.26
C ALA A 57 -8.27 -54.42 32.06
N LEU A 58 -8.74 -54.66 30.84
CA LEU A 58 -7.92 -54.66 29.63
C LEU A 58 -8.17 -53.42 28.79
N ALA A 59 -7.09 -52.89 28.23
CA ALA A 59 -7.18 -51.88 27.20
C ALA A 59 -7.78 -52.48 25.91
N PRO A 60 -8.52 -51.68 25.11
CA PRO A 60 -9.01 -52.13 23.82
C PRO A 60 -7.87 -52.66 22.93
N PRO A 61 -8.08 -53.74 22.17
CA PRO A 61 -7.10 -54.20 21.20
C PRO A 61 -6.98 -53.18 20.06
N LEU A 62 -5.78 -53.09 19.48
CA LEU A 62 -5.58 -52.28 18.29
C LEU A 62 -6.32 -52.89 17.09
N PRO A 63 -6.89 -52.08 16.18
CA PRO A 63 -7.55 -52.58 14.99
C PRO A 63 -6.64 -53.50 14.17
N GLY A 64 -7.11 -54.70 13.84
CA GLY A 64 -6.36 -55.67 13.01
C GLY A 64 -5.19 -56.37 13.70
N VAL A 65 -4.97 -56.15 15.01
CA VAL A 65 -3.90 -56.80 15.80
C VAL A 65 -4.51 -57.78 16.81
N GLU A 66 -3.83 -58.89 17.08
CA GLU A 66 -4.22 -59.82 18.14
C GLU A 66 -4.21 -59.10 19.51
N ALA A 67 -5.16 -59.43 20.38
CA ALA A 67 -5.27 -58.80 21.69
C ALA A 67 -4.01 -59.07 22.52
N ASP A 68 -3.33 -58.01 22.95
CA ASP A 68 -2.03 -58.10 23.63
C ASP A 68 -2.13 -58.05 25.16
N THR A 69 -3.35 -58.14 25.70
CA THR A 69 -3.63 -58.22 27.15
C THR A 69 -2.94 -57.10 27.94
N LEU A 70 -2.95 -55.87 27.39
CA LEU A 70 -2.51 -54.68 28.10
C LEU A 70 -3.50 -54.34 29.22
N LEU A 71 -3.00 -54.22 30.45
CA LEU A 71 -3.80 -53.80 31.60
C LEU A 71 -4.06 -52.29 31.59
N LEU A 72 -5.26 -51.88 31.96
CA LEU A 72 -5.57 -50.47 32.20
C LEU A 72 -4.89 -49.98 33.49
N ALA A 73 -4.29 -48.79 33.43
CA ALA A 73 -3.61 -48.12 34.54
C ALA A 73 -4.53 -47.93 35.76
N GLY A 74 -5.84 -47.76 35.55
CA GLY A 74 -6.84 -47.70 36.62
C GLY A 74 -6.87 -48.95 37.51
N PHE A 75 -6.41 -50.10 37.00
CA PHE A 75 -6.33 -51.34 37.77
C PHE A 75 -4.99 -51.53 38.49
N ARG A 76 -4.03 -50.59 38.39
CA ARG A 76 -2.69 -50.67 39.02
C ARG A 76 -2.71 -51.13 40.48
N ASN A 77 -3.67 -50.62 41.26
CA ASN A 77 -3.80 -50.91 42.69
C ASN A 77 -5.01 -51.80 43.05
N HIS A 78 -5.81 -52.20 42.06
CA HIS A 78 -7.01 -53.02 42.28
C HIS A 78 -6.71 -54.50 42.02
N PRO A 79 -7.20 -55.45 42.82
CA PRO A 79 -7.02 -56.87 42.55
C PRO A 79 -7.70 -57.25 41.21
N ILE A 80 -7.02 -58.07 40.40
CA ILE A 80 -7.59 -58.61 39.15
C ILE A 80 -7.94 -60.08 39.37
N THR A 81 -9.21 -60.42 39.20
CA THR A 81 -9.67 -61.81 39.28
C THR A 81 -9.54 -62.50 37.92
N LEU A 82 -8.59 -63.43 37.82
CA LEU A 82 -8.41 -64.30 36.66
C LEU A 82 -9.29 -65.53 36.78
N ARG A 83 -9.81 -66.02 35.66
CA ARG A 83 -10.71 -67.19 35.61
C ARG A 83 -10.20 -68.27 34.68
N PHE A 84 -10.36 -69.52 35.06
CA PHE A 84 -10.09 -70.69 34.20
C PHE A 84 -10.98 -71.86 34.65
N ARG A 85 -11.25 -72.84 33.77
CA ARG A 85 -11.93 -74.07 34.19
C ARG A 85 -10.99 -75.07 34.82
N ILE A 86 -11.48 -75.74 35.85
CA ILE A 86 -10.73 -76.77 36.56
C ILE A 86 -10.52 -77.99 35.64
N PRO A 87 -9.27 -78.43 35.40
CA PRO A 87 -8.99 -79.56 34.51
C PRO A 87 -9.58 -80.88 35.00
N ALA A 88 -9.87 -81.79 34.07
CA ALA A 88 -10.45 -83.10 34.37
C ALA A 88 -9.54 -84.02 35.24
N LYS A 89 -8.24 -83.70 35.33
CA LYS A 89 -7.25 -84.42 36.13
C LYS A 89 -7.28 -84.05 37.63
N VAL A 90 -8.00 -83.00 38.02
CA VAL A 90 -8.23 -82.67 39.43
C VAL A 90 -9.25 -83.64 39.97
N VAL A 91 -8.84 -84.50 40.91
CA VAL A 91 -9.65 -85.62 41.44
C VAL A 91 -9.92 -85.44 42.94
N ASP A 92 -9.00 -84.82 43.68
CA ASP A 92 -9.19 -84.52 45.10
C ASP A 92 -9.20 -83.00 45.32
N PRO A 93 -10.36 -82.33 45.22
CA PRO A 93 -10.44 -80.88 45.37
C PRO A 93 -10.02 -80.36 46.75
N THR A 94 -9.91 -81.22 47.77
CA THR A 94 -9.48 -80.81 49.12
C THR A 94 -7.96 -80.83 49.31
N GLN A 95 -7.23 -81.49 48.40
CA GLN A 95 -5.77 -81.66 48.46
C GLN A 95 -5.07 -81.13 47.21
N ASP A 96 -5.71 -81.23 46.05
CA ASP A 96 -5.23 -80.66 44.80
C ASP A 96 -5.34 -79.12 44.91
N ALA A 97 -4.24 -78.43 44.64
CA ALA A 97 -4.13 -76.98 44.82
C ALA A 97 -3.54 -76.30 43.59
N VAL A 98 -3.96 -75.07 43.33
CA VAL A 98 -3.43 -74.22 42.27
C VAL A 98 -2.59 -73.09 42.84
N LEU A 99 -1.50 -72.76 42.16
CA LEU A 99 -0.74 -71.54 42.42
C LEU A 99 -0.57 -70.74 41.13
N LEU A 100 -0.50 -69.42 41.26
CA LEU A 100 -0.23 -68.51 40.15
C LEU A 100 1.28 -68.30 40.02
N LEU A 101 1.80 -68.49 38.81
CA LEU A 101 3.16 -68.19 38.43
C LEU A 101 3.17 -66.92 37.57
N VAL A 102 3.97 -65.92 37.95
CA VAL A 102 4.28 -64.74 37.12
C VAL A 102 5.79 -64.69 36.95
N ASP A 103 6.25 -64.61 35.71
CA ASP A 103 7.68 -64.67 35.36
C ASP A 103 8.40 -65.88 35.98
N GLY A 104 7.71 -67.03 36.01
CA GLY A 104 8.19 -68.28 36.57
C GLY A 104 8.25 -68.34 38.10
N SER A 105 7.92 -67.24 38.79
CA SER A 105 7.90 -67.16 40.26
C SER A 105 6.49 -67.35 40.82
N ALA A 106 6.36 -68.06 41.94
CA ALA A 106 5.06 -68.22 42.62
C ALA A 106 4.65 -66.91 43.30
N PHE A 107 3.48 -66.39 42.95
CA PHE A 107 2.94 -65.13 43.49
C PHE A 107 1.71 -65.34 44.38
N SER A 108 1.17 -66.55 44.42
CA SER A 108 0.13 -66.95 45.37
C SER A 108 0.63 -68.08 46.26
N ILE A 109 0.08 -68.18 47.46
CA ILE A 109 0.08 -69.46 48.18
C ILE A 109 -0.74 -70.47 47.38
N PRO A 110 -0.46 -71.79 47.45
CA PRO A 110 -1.33 -72.80 46.87
C PRO A 110 -2.74 -72.70 47.45
N ILE A 111 -3.74 -72.62 46.56
CA ILE A 111 -5.16 -72.52 46.91
C ILE A 111 -5.82 -73.84 46.52
N THR A 112 -6.45 -74.54 47.47
CA THR A 112 -7.16 -75.79 47.19
C THR A 112 -8.42 -75.54 46.36
N PHE A 113 -8.85 -76.54 45.60
CA PHE A 113 -10.12 -76.49 44.84
C PHE A 113 -11.35 -76.83 45.71
N GLU A 114 -11.28 -76.63 47.03
CA GLU A 114 -12.30 -77.09 47.97
C GLU A 114 -13.67 -76.48 47.62
N GLY A 115 -14.70 -77.33 47.51
CA GLY A 115 -16.04 -76.92 47.13
C GLY A 115 -16.30 -76.84 45.62
N TYR A 116 -15.29 -77.09 44.76
CA TYR A 116 -15.42 -77.13 43.31
C TYR A 116 -15.31 -78.56 42.75
N LYS A 117 -15.75 -78.74 41.51
CA LYS A 117 -15.62 -79.98 40.73
C LYS A 117 -14.85 -79.71 39.44
N ALA A 118 -14.23 -80.75 38.89
CA ALA A 118 -13.63 -80.67 37.56
C ALA A 118 -14.64 -80.13 36.51
N GLY A 119 -14.21 -79.13 35.74
CA GLY A 119 -15.04 -78.38 34.79
C GLY A 119 -15.68 -77.10 35.33
N ASP A 120 -15.73 -76.88 36.66
CA ASP A 120 -16.19 -75.62 37.24
C ASP A 120 -15.23 -74.47 36.91
N ILE A 121 -15.73 -73.23 36.94
CA ILE A 121 -14.89 -72.03 36.79
C ILE A 121 -14.27 -71.69 38.14
N PHE A 122 -12.95 -71.70 38.21
CA PHE A 122 -12.19 -71.26 39.36
C PHE A 122 -11.70 -69.82 39.16
N SER A 123 -11.58 -69.10 40.27
CA SER A 123 -11.09 -67.71 40.28
C SER A 123 -9.81 -67.61 41.10
N ILE A 124 -8.77 -67.02 40.53
CA ILE A 124 -7.50 -66.76 41.21
C ILE A 124 -7.12 -65.28 41.05
N GLU A 125 -6.59 -64.67 42.11
CA GLU A 125 -6.24 -63.25 42.10
C GLU A 125 -4.83 -63.04 41.54
N LEU A 126 -4.69 -62.07 40.63
CA LEU A 126 -3.42 -61.47 40.25
C LEU A 126 -3.15 -60.26 41.16
N PRO A 127 -2.22 -60.36 42.13
CA PRO A 127 -1.97 -59.29 43.09
C PRO A 127 -1.29 -58.08 42.46
N ALA A 128 -1.50 -56.89 43.04
CA ALA A 128 -0.90 -55.65 42.56
C ALA A 128 0.63 -55.67 42.51
N SER A 129 1.27 -56.37 43.46
CA SER A 129 2.73 -56.53 43.53
C SER A 129 3.33 -57.31 42.36
N ALA A 130 2.53 -58.06 41.61
CA ALA A 130 2.95 -58.82 40.43
C ALA A 130 2.91 -58.00 39.12
N ARG A 131 2.41 -56.75 39.16
CA ARG A 131 2.19 -55.90 37.98
C ARG A 131 3.17 -54.73 37.96
N LYS A 132 4.41 -55.03 37.59
CA LYS A 132 5.44 -54.01 37.39
C LYS A 132 5.39 -53.52 35.95
N GLU A 133 6.03 -52.40 35.64
CA GLU A 133 6.17 -51.94 34.26
C GLU A 133 6.79 -53.04 33.39
N GLY A 134 6.19 -53.35 32.23
CA GLY A 134 6.75 -54.25 31.23
C GLY A 134 5.82 -55.37 30.75
N THR A 135 6.41 -56.27 29.96
CA THR A 135 5.74 -57.50 29.50
C THR A 135 6.08 -58.63 30.46
N HIS A 136 5.04 -59.30 30.94
CA HIS A 136 5.14 -60.39 31.90
C HIS A 136 4.59 -61.67 31.31
N THR A 137 5.09 -62.79 31.81
CA THR A 137 4.52 -64.11 31.56
C THR A 137 3.69 -64.55 32.75
N ILE A 138 2.59 -65.26 32.48
CA ILE A 138 1.70 -65.78 33.51
C ILE A 138 1.22 -67.18 33.14
N GLN A 139 1.14 -68.05 34.13
CA GLN A 139 0.54 -69.37 34.03
C GLN A 139 0.08 -69.82 35.41
N TYR A 140 -0.79 -70.82 35.49
CA TYR A 140 -1.10 -71.49 36.75
C TYR A 140 -0.37 -72.83 36.81
N ARG A 141 -0.02 -73.28 38.02
CA ARG A 141 0.50 -74.63 38.28
C ARG A 141 -0.44 -75.34 39.23
N ILE A 142 -0.84 -76.55 38.86
CA ILE A 142 -1.63 -77.42 39.74
C ILE A 142 -0.69 -78.41 40.40
N HIS A 143 -0.74 -78.50 41.71
CA HIS A 143 -0.16 -79.57 42.52
C HIS A 143 -1.24 -80.57 42.85
N TYR A 144 -0.99 -81.83 42.53
CA TYR A 144 -1.90 -82.93 42.82
C TYR A 144 -1.52 -83.61 44.13
N SER A 145 -2.50 -84.20 44.79
CA SER A 145 -2.37 -85.03 45.99
C SER A 145 -1.35 -86.19 45.86
N ASN A 146 -0.99 -86.59 44.64
CA ASN A 146 0.01 -87.62 44.36
C ASN A 146 1.46 -87.08 44.20
N ASN A 147 1.72 -85.85 44.64
CA ASN A 147 3.00 -85.13 44.51
C ASN A 147 3.46 -84.86 43.06
N GLN A 148 2.59 -85.02 42.06
CA GLN A 148 2.86 -84.53 40.71
C GLN A 148 2.42 -83.06 40.59
N SER A 149 3.03 -82.34 39.65
CA SER A 149 2.59 -81.01 39.28
C SER A 149 2.51 -80.87 37.76
N GLU A 150 1.58 -80.05 37.30
CA GLU A 150 1.39 -79.77 35.88
C GLU A 150 1.14 -78.27 35.69
N ASP A 151 1.80 -77.71 34.68
CA ASP A 151 1.68 -76.30 34.32
C ASP A 151 0.57 -76.11 33.29
N GLY A 152 -0.28 -75.12 33.51
CA GLY A 152 -1.21 -74.62 32.52
C GLY A 152 -0.50 -73.90 31.36
N PRO A 153 -1.25 -73.38 30.38
CA PRO A 153 -0.67 -72.71 29.23
C PRO A 153 0.06 -71.43 29.63
N LEU A 154 1.28 -71.27 29.12
CA LEU A 154 2.01 -70.02 29.23
C LEU A 154 1.33 -68.94 28.37
N GLN A 155 1.02 -67.79 28.97
CA GLN A 155 0.50 -66.62 28.27
C GLN A 155 1.23 -65.36 28.73
N SER A 156 1.17 -64.29 27.94
CA SER A 156 1.73 -62.99 28.30
C SER A 156 0.64 -62.02 28.75
N PHE A 157 1.03 -60.99 29.50
CA PHE A 157 0.26 -59.78 29.72
C PHE A 157 1.20 -58.58 29.79
N LYS A 158 0.68 -57.37 29.53
CA LYS A 158 1.47 -56.14 29.54
C LYS A 158 0.96 -55.18 30.60
N VAL A 159 1.87 -54.48 31.24
CA VAL A 159 1.60 -53.47 32.24
C VAL A 159 2.35 -52.22 31.84
N ASP A 160 1.61 -51.12 31.70
CA ASP A 160 2.14 -49.81 31.40
C ASP A 160 1.63 -48.81 32.45
N LEU A 161 2.56 -48.24 33.21
CA LEU A 161 2.33 -47.32 34.30
C LEU A 161 2.99 -45.96 34.03
N THR A 162 3.52 -45.75 32.82
CA THR A 162 4.35 -44.60 32.48
C THR A 162 3.55 -43.63 31.63
N ALA A 163 3.28 -42.44 32.18
CA ALA A 163 2.58 -41.41 31.42
C ALA A 163 3.38 -40.98 30.16
N PRO A 164 2.69 -40.74 29.03
CA PRO A 164 3.34 -40.25 27.82
C PRO A 164 3.86 -38.82 28.00
N GLY A 165 4.85 -38.44 27.20
CA GLY A 165 5.33 -37.06 27.09
C GLY A 165 6.33 -36.61 28.14
N LEU A 166 6.87 -37.51 28.99
CA LEU A 166 7.90 -37.14 29.96
C LEU A 166 9.22 -36.70 29.29
N PRO A 167 9.96 -35.72 29.86
CA PRO A 167 9.62 -34.93 31.05
C PRO A 167 8.64 -33.78 30.78
N SER A 168 8.40 -33.42 29.52
CA SER A 168 7.43 -32.38 29.13
C SER A 168 6.98 -32.54 27.68
N LEU A 169 5.71 -32.23 27.42
CA LEU A 169 5.17 -32.09 26.06
C LEU A 169 5.56 -30.74 25.43
N ALA A 170 5.91 -30.76 24.15
CA ALA A 170 6.23 -29.57 23.38
C ALA A 170 4.98 -28.71 23.11
N GLU A 171 5.16 -27.43 22.81
CA GLU A 171 4.05 -26.58 22.36
C GLU A 171 3.46 -27.07 21.04
N LEU A 172 2.24 -26.61 20.74
CA LEU A 172 1.62 -26.81 19.44
C LEU A 172 2.35 -25.99 18.38
N ASN A 173 2.59 -26.59 17.23
CA ASN A 173 2.97 -25.86 16.04
C ASN A 173 1.73 -25.19 15.45
N VAL A 174 1.84 -23.89 15.23
CA VAL A 174 0.83 -23.04 14.60
C VAL A 174 1.51 -22.34 13.44
N ASP A 175 0.78 -22.09 12.36
CA ASP A 175 1.27 -21.29 11.24
C ASP A 175 1.80 -19.95 11.76
N PRO A 176 3.03 -19.53 11.40
CA PRO A 176 3.59 -18.24 11.82
C PRO A 176 2.67 -17.05 11.53
N ALA A 177 1.95 -17.05 10.41
CA ALA A 177 1.01 -15.99 10.06
C ALA A 177 -0.17 -15.90 11.03
N ILE A 178 -0.64 -17.04 11.56
CA ILE A 178 -1.68 -17.08 12.61
C ILE A 178 -1.08 -16.69 13.97
N ARG A 179 0.17 -17.08 14.24
CA ARG A 179 0.85 -16.73 15.50
C ARG A 179 1.03 -15.21 15.62
N ASP A 180 1.33 -14.54 14.52
CA ASP A 180 1.55 -13.10 14.47
C ASP A 180 0.23 -12.31 14.25
N GLY A 181 -0.64 -12.80 13.35
CA GLY A 181 -1.89 -12.14 12.94
C GLY A 181 -3.12 -12.49 13.77
N GLY A 182 -3.05 -13.52 14.61
CA GLY A 182 -4.16 -14.01 15.43
C GLY A 182 -5.13 -14.95 14.70
N VAL A 183 -6.15 -15.40 15.45
CA VAL A 183 -7.18 -16.33 15.00
C VAL A 183 -8.45 -15.54 14.65
N THR A 184 -8.77 -15.47 13.36
CA THR A 184 -10.00 -14.89 12.79
C THR A 184 -10.72 -15.92 11.90
N SER A 185 -11.94 -15.66 11.43
CA SER A 185 -12.63 -16.62 10.54
C SER A 185 -11.82 -16.96 9.29
N ALA A 186 -11.05 -16.01 8.76
CA ALA A 186 -10.20 -16.20 7.58
C ALA A 186 -9.05 -17.20 7.82
N THR A 187 -8.63 -17.40 9.08
CA THR A 187 -7.56 -18.32 9.46
C THR A 187 -8.04 -19.73 9.80
N LEU A 188 -9.36 -19.96 9.82
CA LEU A 188 -9.93 -21.27 10.13
C LEU A 188 -10.06 -22.12 8.87
N GLU A 189 -9.60 -23.36 8.93
CA GLU A 189 -9.79 -24.35 7.88
C GLU A 189 -11.17 -25.02 7.97
N ILE A 190 -11.67 -25.56 6.86
CA ILE A 190 -12.91 -26.32 6.81
C ILE A 190 -12.61 -27.81 6.61
N HIS A 191 -13.12 -28.66 7.50
CA HIS A 191 -13.06 -30.11 7.36
C HIS A 191 -14.38 -30.72 7.83
N ASN A 192 -14.96 -31.60 7.00
CA ASN A 192 -16.28 -32.21 7.23
C ASN A 192 -17.39 -31.20 7.57
N GLY A 193 -17.36 -30.01 6.94
CA GLY A 193 -18.34 -28.95 7.14
C GLY A 193 -18.21 -28.17 8.45
N LYS A 194 -17.15 -28.40 9.24
CA LYS A 194 -16.83 -27.63 10.46
C LYS A 194 -15.57 -26.78 10.26
N HIS A 195 -15.58 -25.58 10.84
CA HIS A 195 -14.43 -24.68 10.88
C HIS A 195 -13.56 -24.99 12.10
N TYR A 196 -12.24 -24.98 11.92
CA TYR A 196 -11.28 -25.23 13.00
C TYR A 196 -9.95 -24.52 12.79
N LEU A 197 -9.26 -24.25 13.90
CA LEU A 197 -7.84 -23.88 13.89
C LEU A 197 -7.02 -25.17 13.78
N LYS A 198 -6.26 -25.30 12.67
CA LYS A 198 -5.33 -26.41 12.47
C LYS A 198 -4.07 -26.15 13.29
N THR A 199 -3.70 -27.11 14.12
CA THR A 199 -2.43 -27.14 14.83
C THR A 199 -1.77 -28.50 14.65
N THR A 200 -0.45 -28.55 14.72
CA THR A 200 0.30 -29.80 14.58
C THR A 200 1.26 -29.99 15.74
N LEU A 201 1.71 -31.21 15.97
CA LEU A 201 2.62 -31.50 17.08
C LEU A 201 3.77 -32.41 16.64
N ASN A 202 4.98 -32.09 17.10
CA ASN A 202 6.24 -32.72 16.70
C ASN A 202 6.48 -34.05 17.44
N GLY A 203 5.51 -34.97 17.43
CA GLY A 203 5.56 -36.21 18.21
C GLY A 203 5.82 -35.99 19.71
N TYR A 204 5.89 -37.08 20.48
CA TYR A 204 6.22 -37.04 21.90
C TYR A 204 6.82 -38.36 22.38
N ASN A 205 7.51 -38.33 23.51
CA ASN A 205 8.04 -39.55 24.13
C ASN A 205 6.90 -40.49 24.55
N GLY A 206 6.99 -41.75 24.17
CA GLY A 206 5.91 -42.72 24.44
C GLY A 206 4.75 -42.67 23.45
N LEU A 207 4.92 -42.00 22.30
CA LEU A 207 3.94 -42.01 21.21
C LEU A 207 3.62 -43.43 20.77
N GLY A 208 2.34 -43.81 20.89
CA GLY A 208 1.81 -45.11 20.53
C GLY A 208 0.50 -45.03 19.76
N ILE A 209 0.23 -46.05 18.94
CA ILE A 209 -1.09 -46.18 18.31
C ILE A 209 -2.14 -46.39 19.41
N GLY A 210 -3.24 -45.65 19.33
CA GLY A 210 -4.33 -45.71 20.31
C GLY A 210 -4.25 -44.66 21.43
N ASP A 211 -3.23 -43.80 21.41
CA ASP A 211 -3.18 -42.61 22.25
C ASP A 211 -4.30 -41.63 21.89
N ARG A 212 -4.84 -40.93 22.89
CA ARG A 212 -5.89 -39.91 22.73
C ARG A 212 -5.37 -38.55 23.14
N ILE A 213 -5.60 -37.55 22.28
CA ILE A 213 -5.08 -36.20 22.47
C ILE A 213 -6.24 -35.25 22.76
N ARG A 214 -6.12 -34.49 23.83
CA ARG A 214 -7.14 -33.53 24.25
C ARG A 214 -6.58 -32.13 24.18
N GLY A 215 -7.20 -31.28 23.37
CA GLY A 215 -6.89 -29.85 23.28
C GLY A 215 -7.59 -29.07 24.38
N VAL A 216 -6.92 -28.06 24.90
CA VAL A 216 -7.42 -27.15 25.92
C VAL A 216 -7.21 -25.71 25.46
N ILE A 217 -8.27 -24.90 25.52
CA ILE A 217 -8.26 -23.46 25.25
C ILE A 217 -8.60 -22.74 26.54
N ALA A 218 -7.69 -21.96 27.10
CA ALA A 218 -7.90 -21.27 28.38
C ALA A 218 -7.52 -19.79 28.33
N ASP A 219 -8.13 -19.00 29.22
CA ASP A 219 -7.64 -17.67 29.55
C ASP A 219 -6.24 -17.75 30.19
N LEU A 220 -5.52 -16.62 30.16
CA LEU A 220 -4.18 -16.50 30.75
C LEU A 220 -4.15 -16.83 32.26
N ASP A 221 -5.29 -16.70 32.95
CA ASP A 221 -5.47 -16.84 34.39
C ASP A 221 -6.39 -18.01 34.82
N GLY A 222 -6.88 -18.83 33.88
CA GLY A 222 -8.13 -19.57 34.12
C GLY A 222 -8.25 -21.00 33.58
N PHE A 223 -9.46 -21.55 33.81
CA PHE A 223 -9.93 -22.84 33.32
C PHE A 223 -10.29 -22.78 31.83
N GLY A 224 -10.04 -23.86 31.10
CA GLY A 224 -10.26 -23.88 29.66
C GLY A 224 -11.52 -24.59 29.18
N SER A 225 -12.02 -24.19 28.01
CA SER A 225 -12.87 -25.02 27.16
C SER A 225 -12.00 -26.15 26.59
N THR A 226 -12.57 -27.34 26.42
CA THR A 226 -11.82 -28.50 25.95
C THR A 226 -12.41 -29.02 24.65
N THR A 227 -11.54 -29.30 23.70
CA THR A 227 -11.86 -30.02 22.47
C THR A 227 -11.17 -31.38 22.54
N ASP A 228 -11.95 -32.44 22.58
CA ASP A 228 -11.40 -33.80 22.49
C ASP A 228 -11.17 -34.14 21.02
N VAL A 229 -9.96 -34.59 20.68
CA VAL A 229 -9.64 -35.11 19.35
C VAL A 229 -9.11 -36.52 19.49
N GLU A 230 -9.95 -37.50 19.16
CA GLU A 230 -9.46 -38.86 18.97
C GLU A 230 -8.69 -38.90 17.64
N GLN A 231 -7.39 -39.17 17.69
CA GLN A 231 -6.57 -39.30 16.50
C GLN A 231 -6.22 -40.77 16.25
N GLU A 232 -6.54 -41.25 15.05
CA GLU A 232 -5.90 -42.44 14.48
C GLU A 232 -4.48 -42.06 14.05
N ILE A 233 -3.48 -42.50 14.82
CA ILE A 233 -2.07 -42.33 14.49
C ILE A 233 -1.67 -43.45 13.52
N GLY A 234 -1.32 -43.09 12.28
CA GLY A 234 -0.58 -43.95 11.35
C GLY A 234 0.94 -43.79 11.50
N PRO A 235 1.74 -44.80 11.13
CA PRO A 235 3.19 -44.69 11.20
C PRO A 235 3.73 -43.65 10.21
N GLY A 236 4.29 -42.55 10.73
CA GLY A 236 4.94 -41.49 9.95
C GLY A 236 4.09 -40.25 9.67
N ASP A 237 2.84 -40.22 10.15
CA ASP A 237 1.90 -39.12 9.88
C ASP A 237 2.10 -37.92 10.82
N GLU A 238 1.84 -36.72 10.29
CA GLU A 238 1.72 -35.50 11.08
C GLU A 238 0.50 -35.60 12.01
N ILE A 239 0.70 -35.32 13.29
CA ILE A 239 -0.39 -35.34 14.27
C ILE A 239 -1.10 -33.97 14.20
N ILE A 240 -2.39 -33.98 13.85
CA ILE A 240 -3.17 -32.76 13.59
C ILE A 240 -4.24 -32.63 14.68
N LEU A 241 -4.08 -31.61 15.51
CA LEU A 241 -5.07 -31.23 16.51
C LEU A 241 -5.93 -30.08 15.97
N ARG A 242 -7.25 -30.32 15.93
CA ARG A 242 -8.24 -29.39 15.37
C ARG A 242 -9.05 -28.75 16.50
N PHE A 243 -8.82 -27.47 16.76
CA PHE A 243 -9.65 -26.72 17.71
C PHE A 243 -10.87 -26.17 16.97
N LEU A 244 -12.06 -26.67 17.31
CA LEU A 244 -13.29 -26.29 16.62
C LEU A 244 -13.64 -24.82 16.89
N ARG A 245 -14.16 -24.12 15.88
CA ARG A 245 -14.64 -22.73 15.99
C ARG A 245 -15.54 -22.53 17.21
N GLU A 246 -16.50 -23.44 17.41
CA GLU A 246 -17.47 -23.39 18.53
C GLU A 246 -16.81 -23.44 19.91
N ASP A 247 -15.65 -24.10 20.04
CA ASP A 247 -14.92 -24.18 21.29
C ASP A 247 -14.05 -22.94 21.53
N ILE A 248 -13.52 -22.34 20.44
CA ILE A 248 -12.77 -21.09 20.48
C ILE A 248 -13.71 -19.92 20.80
N GLU A 249 -14.86 -19.83 20.13
CA GLU A 249 -15.89 -18.82 20.41
C GLU A 249 -16.43 -18.93 21.85
N ARG A 250 -16.58 -20.16 22.37
CA ARG A 250 -16.96 -20.37 23.78
C ARG A 250 -15.89 -19.88 24.76
N ALA A 251 -14.61 -19.96 24.40
CA ALA A 251 -13.54 -19.37 25.18
C ALA A 251 -13.51 -17.83 25.08
N GLY A 252 -14.13 -17.27 24.04
CA GLY A 252 -14.25 -15.84 23.79
C GLY A 252 -13.06 -15.23 23.05
N ASP A 253 -13.17 -13.95 22.75
CA ASP A 253 -12.10 -13.18 22.10
C ASP A 253 -11.01 -12.73 23.09
N GLY A 254 -9.91 -12.20 22.56
CA GLY A 254 -8.75 -11.72 23.30
C GLY A 254 -7.58 -12.71 23.31
N LEU A 255 -6.66 -12.56 24.26
CA LEU A 255 -5.50 -13.46 24.38
C LEU A 255 -5.92 -14.79 25.02
N LYS A 256 -5.74 -15.89 24.29
CA LYS A 256 -6.03 -17.26 24.75
C LYS A 256 -4.79 -18.13 24.68
N THR A 257 -4.72 -19.11 25.56
CA THR A 257 -3.69 -20.16 25.57
C THR A 257 -4.25 -21.45 24.99
N PHE A 258 -3.48 -22.07 24.11
CA PHE A 258 -3.79 -23.36 23.49
C PHE A 258 -2.76 -24.39 23.94
N ALA A 259 -3.22 -25.50 24.49
CA ALA A 259 -2.37 -26.58 24.99
C ALA A 259 -3.02 -27.95 24.72
N TYR A 260 -2.31 -29.04 25.03
CA TYR A 260 -2.86 -30.38 24.96
C TYR A 260 -2.37 -31.32 26.07
N THR A 261 -3.11 -32.39 26.29
CA THR A 261 -2.71 -33.55 27.10
C THR A 261 -2.85 -34.82 26.26
N VAL A 262 -2.03 -35.82 26.55
CA VAL A 262 -2.08 -37.14 25.91
C VAL A 262 -2.48 -38.18 26.94
N THR A 263 -3.41 -39.06 26.57
CA THR A 263 -3.77 -40.27 27.33
C THR A 263 -3.35 -41.49 26.52
N ASP A 264 -2.46 -42.31 27.06
CA ASP A 264 -2.03 -43.54 26.36
C ASP A 264 -3.13 -44.62 26.33
N ARG A 265 -2.87 -45.72 25.63
CA ARG A 265 -3.83 -46.85 25.54
C ARG A 265 -4.09 -47.54 26.89
N ALA A 266 -3.14 -47.49 27.83
CA ALA A 266 -3.33 -48.00 29.18
C ALA A 266 -4.16 -47.04 30.07
N GLY A 267 -4.33 -45.79 29.66
CA GLY A 267 -5.06 -44.75 30.38
C GLY A 267 -4.18 -43.87 31.28
N ASN A 268 -2.85 -43.88 31.13
CA ASN A 268 -2.01 -42.90 31.82
C ASN A 268 -2.11 -41.54 31.11
N ILE A 269 -2.29 -40.47 31.88
CA ILE A 269 -2.46 -39.10 31.38
C ILE A 269 -1.15 -38.32 31.59
N SER A 270 -0.71 -37.60 30.55
CA SER A 270 0.46 -36.72 30.59
C SER A 270 0.26 -35.48 31.48
N LEU A 271 1.35 -34.77 31.76
CA LEU A 271 1.26 -33.34 32.12
C LEU A 271 0.76 -32.53 30.91
N PRO A 272 0.15 -31.34 31.11
CA PRO A 272 -0.16 -30.43 30.01
C PRO A 272 1.08 -30.02 29.22
N SER A 273 0.89 -29.79 27.92
CA SER A 273 1.91 -29.22 27.05
C SER A 273 2.29 -27.81 27.44
N ARG A 274 3.44 -27.36 26.94
CA ARG A 274 3.72 -25.91 26.92
C ARG A 274 2.61 -25.20 26.13
N PRO A 275 2.01 -24.13 26.66
CA PRO A 275 0.95 -23.42 25.98
C PRO A 275 1.50 -22.52 24.87
N VAL A 276 0.76 -22.39 23.77
CA VAL A 276 0.94 -21.31 22.80
C VAL A 276 -0.13 -20.24 23.05
N THR A 277 0.29 -18.97 23.11
CA THR A 277 -0.64 -17.84 23.28
C THR A 277 -0.97 -17.23 21.92
N LEU A 278 -2.26 -17.13 21.61
CA LEU A 278 -2.76 -16.52 20.37
C LEU A 278 -3.79 -15.44 20.71
N LYS A 279 -3.85 -14.38 19.90
CA LYS A 279 -4.98 -13.44 19.91
C LYS A 279 -6.15 -14.06 19.15
N VAL A 280 -7.36 -13.93 19.67
CA VAL A 280 -8.58 -14.47 19.07
C VAL A 280 -9.57 -13.34 18.82
N LEU A 281 -10.16 -13.31 17.62
CA LEU A 281 -11.22 -12.41 17.21
C LEU A 281 -12.19 -13.15 16.28
N LEU A 282 -13.12 -13.87 16.90
CA LEU A 282 -14.18 -14.61 16.19
C LEU A 282 -15.56 -14.05 16.56
N ASP A 283 -15.84 -13.89 17.84
CA ASP A 283 -17.14 -13.36 18.30
C ASP A 283 -17.24 -11.85 18.10
N GLY A 284 -16.14 -11.13 17.93
CA GLY A 284 -16.05 -9.70 17.70
C GLY A 284 -15.93 -9.31 16.22
N GLU A 285 -15.87 -10.29 15.32
CA GLU A 285 -15.70 -10.07 13.88
C GLU A 285 -16.91 -9.32 13.28
N LEU A 286 -16.64 -8.32 12.44
CA LEU A 286 -17.61 -7.50 11.75
C LEU A 286 -17.87 -8.11 10.37
N THR A 287 -19.15 -8.34 10.06
CA THR A 287 -19.58 -8.95 8.79
C THR A 287 -20.50 -7.98 8.07
N ASN A 288 -20.64 -8.12 6.74
CA ASN A 288 -21.50 -7.27 5.91
C ASN A 288 -21.18 -5.77 6.00
N LEU A 289 -19.90 -5.41 6.19
CA LEU A 289 -19.48 -4.01 6.11
C LEU A 289 -19.80 -3.46 4.69
N PRO A 290 -20.53 -2.33 4.59
CA PRO A 290 -20.94 -1.76 3.31
C PRO A 290 -19.73 -1.32 2.50
N ALA A 291 -19.85 -1.33 1.16
CA ALA A 291 -18.79 -0.80 0.31
C ALA A 291 -18.57 0.70 0.59
N PRO A 292 -17.33 1.21 0.47
CA PRO A 292 -17.11 2.65 0.56
C PRO A 292 -17.86 3.38 -0.55
N GLU A 293 -18.12 4.67 -0.34
CA GLU A 293 -18.57 5.60 -1.38
C GLU A 293 -17.36 6.46 -1.79
N VAL A 294 -17.21 6.79 -3.08
CA VAL A 294 -16.25 7.80 -3.51
C VAL A 294 -17.06 9.01 -3.95
N ALA A 295 -16.73 10.20 -3.45
CA ALA A 295 -17.42 11.42 -3.82
C ALA A 295 -17.46 11.56 -5.36
N ASP A 296 -18.66 11.86 -5.85
CA ASP A 296 -19.09 11.64 -7.23
C ASP A 296 -18.11 12.23 -8.25
N SER A 297 -17.52 11.37 -9.11
CA SER A 297 -17.03 11.83 -10.41
C SER A 297 -18.28 12.04 -11.27
N ASN A 298 -18.63 13.29 -11.56
CA ASN A 298 -19.89 13.64 -12.22
C ASN A 298 -20.12 12.93 -13.58
N ASP A 299 -19.08 12.33 -14.13
CA ASP A 299 -18.99 11.65 -15.42
C ASP A 299 -18.57 10.17 -15.31
N GLY A 300 -18.39 9.65 -14.09
CA GLY A 300 -18.07 8.24 -13.82
C GLY A 300 -16.60 7.86 -13.99
N ILE A 301 -15.69 8.82 -14.08
CA ILE A 301 -14.25 8.59 -14.14
C ILE A 301 -13.50 9.64 -13.31
N ILE A 302 -12.57 9.17 -12.46
CA ILE A 302 -11.72 10.05 -11.68
C ILE A 302 -10.58 10.56 -12.58
N ASN A 303 -10.45 11.87 -12.72
CA ASN A 303 -9.38 12.52 -13.46
C ASN A 303 -8.23 13.01 -12.55
N ASP A 304 -7.16 13.55 -13.13
CA ASP A 304 -6.02 14.06 -12.37
C ASP A 304 -6.38 15.24 -11.44
N GLU A 305 -7.26 16.14 -11.88
CA GLU A 305 -7.68 17.29 -11.07
C GLU A 305 -8.45 16.83 -9.81
N GLU A 306 -9.38 15.89 -9.97
CA GLU A 306 -10.15 15.29 -8.89
C GLU A 306 -9.30 14.42 -7.96
N ALA A 307 -8.24 13.80 -8.46
CA ALA A 307 -7.30 13.05 -7.63
C ALA A 307 -6.36 13.96 -6.83
N ARG A 308 -5.99 15.14 -7.38
CA ARG A 308 -5.09 16.11 -6.74
C ARG A 308 -5.79 16.99 -5.71
N ASN A 309 -7.05 17.34 -5.97
CA ASN A 309 -7.92 17.87 -4.93
C ASN A 309 -8.28 16.70 -4.01
N PRO A 310 -8.20 16.81 -2.67
CA PRO A 310 -8.34 15.65 -1.78
C PRO A 310 -9.59 14.82 -2.13
N LEU A 311 -9.36 13.66 -2.76
CA LEU A 311 -10.43 12.77 -3.18
C LEU A 311 -11.11 12.23 -1.92
N GLU A 312 -12.39 12.48 -1.76
CA GLU A 312 -13.12 12.04 -0.57
C GLU A 312 -13.64 10.61 -0.77
N VAL A 313 -13.13 9.69 0.04
CA VAL A 313 -13.65 8.33 0.18
C VAL A 313 -14.42 8.23 1.49
N ILE A 314 -15.68 7.88 1.41
CA ILE A 314 -16.60 7.92 2.54
C ILE A 314 -16.86 6.48 2.99
N ILE A 315 -16.56 6.24 4.26
CA ILE A 315 -16.90 5.01 4.98
C ILE A 315 -18.34 5.15 5.46
N PRO A 316 -19.28 4.30 4.99
CA PRO A 316 -20.68 4.42 5.40
C PRO A 316 -20.87 4.06 6.86
N ALA A 317 -21.94 4.60 7.46
CA ALA A 317 -22.35 4.22 8.80
C ALA A 317 -22.67 2.72 8.88
N TYR A 318 -22.29 2.09 9.98
CA TYR A 318 -22.47 0.65 10.20
C TYR A 318 -23.07 0.40 11.59
N SER A 319 -24.14 -0.40 11.64
CA SER A 319 -24.93 -0.62 12.86
C SER A 319 -25.26 -2.09 13.15
N ASP A 320 -24.87 -3.03 12.27
CA ASP A 320 -25.15 -4.45 12.47
C ASP A 320 -24.44 -5.00 13.72
N LYS A 321 -23.30 -4.41 14.08
CA LYS A 321 -22.52 -4.78 15.28
C LYS A 321 -21.70 -3.58 15.77
N PRO A 322 -21.43 -3.45 17.08
CA PRO A 322 -20.63 -2.34 17.59
C PRO A 322 -19.21 -2.34 17.04
N ILE A 323 -18.85 -1.22 16.43
CA ILE A 323 -17.47 -0.75 16.35
C ILE A 323 -17.12 -0.24 17.76
N LEU A 324 -15.92 -0.59 18.25
CA LEU A 324 -15.52 -0.34 19.63
C LEU A 324 -14.52 0.81 19.71
N PRO A 325 -14.48 1.55 20.83
CA PRO A 325 -13.43 2.53 21.07
C PRO A 325 -12.04 1.90 20.93
N GLY A 326 -11.16 2.58 20.20
CA GLY A 326 -9.81 2.08 19.87
C GLY A 326 -9.72 1.20 18.62
N ASP A 327 -10.82 0.96 17.91
CA ASP A 327 -10.78 0.44 16.55
C ASP A 327 -10.21 1.51 15.59
N ALA A 328 -9.59 1.05 14.50
CA ALA A 328 -9.04 1.90 13.44
C ALA A 328 -9.57 1.48 12.06
N ILE A 329 -9.54 2.38 11.09
CA ILE A 329 -9.94 2.13 9.70
C ILE A 329 -8.69 2.12 8.83
N GLU A 330 -8.48 1.03 8.11
CA GLU A 330 -7.46 0.90 7.06
C GLU A 330 -8.17 1.02 5.70
N LEU A 331 -7.85 2.07 4.93
CA LEU A 331 -8.33 2.22 3.56
C LEU A 331 -7.46 1.39 2.61
N ILE A 332 -8.10 0.71 1.67
CA ILE A 332 -7.44 -0.09 0.64
C ILE A 332 -7.89 0.44 -0.72
N TRP A 333 -6.94 0.98 -1.47
CA TRP A 333 -7.13 1.49 -2.81
C TRP A 333 -6.39 0.60 -3.80
N GLY A 334 -7.09 -0.36 -4.43
CA GLY A 334 -6.44 -1.39 -5.24
C GLY A 334 -5.54 -2.29 -4.38
N ASP A 335 -4.23 -2.23 -4.62
CA ASP A 335 -3.19 -2.91 -3.83
C ASP A 335 -2.53 -1.99 -2.78
N ALA A 336 -2.81 -0.68 -2.80
CA ALA A 336 -2.27 0.27 -1.83
C ALA A 336 -3.05 0.21 -0.50
N GLN A 337 -2.36 -0.21 0.56
CA GLN A 337 -2.86 -0.18 1.93
C GLN A 337 -2.42 1.12 2.59
N HIS A 338 -3.37 1.87 3.13
CA HIS A 338 -3.10 3.11 3.84
C HIS A 338 -2.91 2.83 5.33
N GLU A 339 -2.15 3.68 6.01
CA GLU A 339 -1.96 3.55 7.46
C GLU A 339 -3.31 3.54 8.20
N PRO A 340 -3.54 2.61 9.15
CA PRO A 340 -4.78 2.56 9.91
C PRO A 340 -5.01 3.87 10.69
N LEU A 341 -6.13 4.54 10.43
CA LEU A 341 -6.52 5.77 11.13
C LEU A 341 -7.44 5.44 12.30
N PRO A 342 -7.14 5.91 13.53
CA PRO A 342 -8.01 5.66 14.68
C PRO A 342 -9.37 6.31 14.47
N ILE A 343 -10.44 5.60 14.82
CA ILE A 343 -11.80 6.14 14.78
C ILE A 343 -11.93 7.15 15.94
N PRO A 344 -12.41 8.39 15.69
CA PRO A 344 -12.60 9.37 16.75
C PRO A 344 -13.60 8.89 17.82
N ASP A 345 -13.31 9.20 19.09
CA ASP A 345 -14.19 8.87 20.20
C ASP A 345 -15.60 9.43 20.00
N GLY A 346 -16.62 8.58 20.05
CA GLY A 346 -18.02 8.94 19.84
C GLY A 346 -18.49 8.92 18.38
N GLU A 347 -17.59 8.61 17.43
CA GLU A 347 -17.91 8.41 16.02
C GLU A 347 -17.90 6.92 15.61
N GLU A 348 -17.88 6.01 16.58
CA GLU A 348 -17.91 4.56 16.31
C GLU A 348 -19.20 4.17 15.56
N GLY A 349 -19.03 3.65 14.34
CA GLY A 349 -20.15 3.28 13.47
C GLY A 349 -20.79 4.44 12.71
N ALA A 350 -20.27 5.66 12.85
CA ALA A 350 -20.70 6.83 12.08
C ALA A 350 -20.17 6.79 10.63
N ARG A 351 -20.70 7.69 9.80
CA ARG A 351 -20.20 7.95 8.45
C ARG A 351 -18.92 8.79 8.54
N LEU A 352 -17.82 8.32 7.96
CA LEU A 352 -16.49 8.93 8.14
C LEU A 352 -15.81 9.21 6.79
N PRO A 353 -15.27 10.41 6.54
CA PRO A 353 -14.48 10.70 5.37
C PRO A 353 -13.03 10.23 5.54
N MET A 354 -12.43 9.74 4.46
CA MET A 354 -11.04 9.32 4.31
C MET A 354 -10.48 9.96 3.04
N TYR A 355 -9.20 10.29 3.04
CA TYR A 355 -8.54 10.96 1.93
C TYR A 355 -7.29 10.16 1.53
N PRO A 356 -7.35 9.33 0.47
CA PRO A 356 -6.17 8.64 -0.03
C PRO A 356 -5.15 9.64 -0.60
N ASP A 357 -3.87 9.30 -0.49
CA ASP A 357 -2.79 10.13 -1.02
C ASP A 357 -2.75 10.04 -2.55
N TYR A 358 -2.57 11.18 -3.23
CA TYR A 358 -2.48 11.22 -4.70
C TYR A 358 -1.40 10.26 -5.24
N ALA A 359 -0.26 10.11 -4.55
CA ALA A 359 0.80 9.18 -4.94
C ALA A 359 0.29 7.73 -5.00
N ALA A 360 -0.53 7.29 -4.04
CA ALA A 360 -1.12 5.96 -4.04
C ALA A 360 -2.15 5.77 -5.17
N LEU A 361 -2.97 6.80 -5.43
CA LEU A 361 -3.89 6.82 -6.57
C LEU A 361 -3.14 6.69 -7.90
N TYR A 362 -2.04 7.43 -8.03
CA TYR A 362 -1.21 7.45 -9.22
C TYR A 362 -0.47 6.14 -9.46
N ASP A 363 0.16 5.56 -8.42
CA ASP A 363 0.90 4.30 -8.52
C ASP A 363 -0.03 3.13 -8.88
N THR A 364 -1.22 3.06 -8.27
CA THR A 364 -2.21 2.02 -8.57
C THR A 364 -2.77 2.12 -9.98
N TRP A 365 -3.09 3.33 -10.44
CA TRP A 365 -3.48 3.57 -11.84
C TRP A 365 -2.35 3.18 -12.80
N LYS A 366 -1.12 3.66 -12.56
CA LYS A 366 0.05 3.42 -13.41
C LYS A 366 0.41 1.95 -13.49
N ALA A 367 0.30 1.20 -12.39
CA ALA A 367 0.55 -0.23 -12.38
C ALA A 367 -0.41 -0.99 -13.30
N GLN A 368 -1.69 -0.60 -13.34
CA GLN A 368 -2.69 -1.23 -14.19
C GLN A 368 -2.62 -0.75 -15.66
N SER A 369 -2.43 0.55 -15.89
CA SER A 369 -2.39 1.15 -17.23
C SER A 369 -1.01 1.02 -17.90
N GLN A 370 0.01 0.59 -17.16
CA GLN A 370 1.42 0.64 -17.57
C GLN A 370 1.89 2.07 -17.89
N GLY A 371 1.26 3.07 -17.26
CA GLY A 371 1.49 4.50 -17.52
C GLY A 371 1.00 4.97 -18.90
N ARG A 372 0.23 4.16 -19.62
CA ARG A 372 -0.40 4.58 -20.88
C ARG A 372 -1.66 5.41 -20.58
N ASP A 373 -2.05 6.20 -21.56
CA ASP A 373 -3.31 6.96 -21.54
C ASP A 373 -4.53 6.03 -21.69
N GLU A 374 -4.79 5.27 -20.63
CA GLU A 374 -5.81 4.24 -20.54
C GLU A 374 -6.49 4.34 -19.17
N THR A 375 -7.79 4.07 -19.14
CA THR A 375 -8.55 3.97 -17.90
C THR A 375 -8.16 2.71 -17.13
N ALA A 376 -7.97 2.82 -15.82
CA ALA A 376 -7.82 1.70 -14.91
C ALA A 376 -9.11 1.48 -14.10
N ARG A 377 -9.37 0.24 -13.69
CA ARG A 377 -10.47 -0.10 -12.78
C ARG A 377 -9.90 -0.52 -11.44
N ILE A 378 -10.09 0.34 -10.44
CA ILE A 378 -9.54 0.12 -9.10
C ILE A 378 -10.66 -0.28 -8.16
N THR A 379 -10.47 -1.39 -7.44
CA THR A 379 -11.37 -1.79 -6.36
C THR A 379 -10.94 -1.10 -5.08
N VAL A 380 -11.85 -0.34 -4.48
CA VAL A 380 -11.68 0.38 -3.22
C VAL A 380 -12.45 -0.36 -2.13
N SER A 381 -11.80 -0.60 -0.99
CA SER A 381 -12.41 -1.22 0.18
C SER A 381 -11.78 -0.66 1.46
N TYR A 382 -12.27 -1.09 2.62
CA TYR A 382 -11.68 -0.73 3.90
C TYR A 382 -11.75 -1.90 4.87
N ARG A 383 -10.89 -1.87 5.87
CA ARG A 383 -10.88 -2.82 6.99
C ARG A 383 -11.04 -2.07 8.30
N ILE A 384 -11.73 -2.71 9.23
CA ILE A 384 -11.70 -2.29 10.63
C ILE A 384 -10.62 -3.10 11.33
N ILE A 385 -9.68 -2.42 11.96
CA ILE A 385 -8.56 -3.01 12.70
C ILE A 385 -8.86 -2.90 14.20
N ARG A 386 -8.91 -4.03 14.89
CA ARG A 386 -9.14 -4.13 16.34
C ARG A 386 -7.95 -4.80 17.01
N GLN A 387 -7.28 -4.09 17.92
CA GLN A 387 -6.12 -4.61 18.66
C GLN A 387 -5.00 -5.19 17.75
N GLY A 388 -4.87 -4.62 16.54
CA GLY A 388 -3.92 -5.05 15.50
C GLY A 388 -4.35 -6.24 14.66
N MET A 389 -5.60 -6.70 14.77
CA MET A 389 -6.20 -7.75 13.92
C MET A 389 -7.28 -7.17 13.03
N VAL A 390 -7.48 -7.75 11.85
CA VAL A 390 -8.61 -7.40 10.98
C VAL A 390 -9.91 -7.90 11.61
N ALA A 391 -10.72 -6.97 12.09
CA ALA A 391 -12.04 -7.25 12.64
C ALA A 391 -13.08 -7.45 11.54
N GLY A 392 -12.94 -6.80 10.40
CA GLY A 392 -13.82 -7.00 9.25
C GLY A 392 -13.29 -6.31 8.02
N THR A 393 -13.73 -6.77 6.86
CA THR A 393 -13.43 -6.15 5.55
C THR A 393 -14.74 -5.82 4.85
N SER A 394 -14.82 -4.62 4.25
CA SER A 394 -15.98 -4.21 3.47
C SER A 394 -16.07 -4.89 2.11
N ALA A 395 -17.25 -4.82 1.52
CA ALA A 395 -17.41 -5.07 0.09
C ALA A 395 -16.56 -4.08 -0.72
N GLY A 396 -16.05 -4.51 -1.87
CA GLY A 396 -15.32 -3.64 -2.78
C GLY A 396 -16.25 -2.75 -3.61
N LEU A 397 -15.84 -1.50 -3.83
CA LEU A 397 -16.39 -0.58 -4.82
C LEU A 397 -15.40 -0.46 -5.99
N ASP A 398 -15.83 -0.77 -7.22
CA ASP A 398 -15.01 -0.52 -8.41
C ASP A 398 -15.18 0.92 -8.87
N VAL A 399 -14.07 1.65 -9.00
CA VAL A 399 -14.00 2.99 -9.59
C VAL A 399 -13.16 2.97 -10.87
N VAL A 400 -13.48 3.88 -11.80
CA VAL A 400 -12.71 4.08 -13.02
C VAL A 400 -11.87 5.33 -12.86
N ILE A 401 -10.59 5.26 -13.24
CA ILE A 401 -9.63 6.36 -13.06
C ILE A 401 -8.69 6.46 -14.26
N ASN A 402 -8.36 7.68 -14.67
CA ASN A 402 -7.25 7.94 -15.60
C ASN A 402 -6.50 9.20 -15.18
N LEU A 403 -5.23 9.02 -14.78
CA LEU A 403 -4.36 10.11 -14.31
C LEU A 403 -3.25 10.45 -15.31
N HIS A 404 -3.39 10.04 -16.58
CA HIS A 404 -2.40 10.31 -17.60
C HIS A 404 -2.29 11.80 -17.89
N GLN A 405 -1.07 12.33 -17.79
CA GLN A 405 -0.75 13.71 -18.09
C GLN A 405 0.00 13.82 -19.44
N VAL A 406 -0.22 14.92 -20.16
CA VAL A 406 0.56 15.25 -21.35
C VAL A 406 2.01 15.49 -20.94
N GLY A 407 2.91 14.70 -21.53
CA GLY A 407 4.32 14.63 -21.09
C GLY A 407 4.65 13.37 -20.29
N GLY A 408 3.65 12.53 -19.98
CA GLY A 408 3.83 11.22 -19.35
C GLY A 408 3.72 11.28 -17.82
N ASP A 409 4.76 10.80 -17.16
CA ASP A 409 4.83 10.67 -15.69
C ASP A 409 4.92 12.06 -15.04
N PRO A 410 3.86 12.55 -14.36
CA PRO A 410 3.96 13.78 -13.60
C PRO A 410 4.80 13.52 -12.36
N GLU A 411 5.57 14.52 -11.92
CA GLU A 411 6.06 14.54 -10.54
C GLU A 411 4.85 14.87 -9.65
N PRO A 412 4.39 13.96 -8.77
CA PRO A 412 3.13 14.10 -8.03
C PRO A 412 2.98 15.42 -7.27
N GLU A 413 4.09 15.95 -6.75
CA GLU A 413 4.13 17.16 -5.92
C GLU A 413 4.32 18.46 -6.73
N VAL A 414 4.51 18.36 -8.06
CA VAL A 414 4.84 19.52 -8.91
C VAL A 414 3.70 19.78 -9.90
N PRO A 415 2.96 20.89 -9.75
CA PRO A 415 1.82 21.20 -10.63
C PRO A 415 2.24 21.55 -12.06
N THR A 416 3.51 21.89 -12.30
CA THR A 416 4.09 22.05 -13.64
C THR A 416 4.72 20.74 -14.11
N HIS A 417 4.36 20.29 -15.31
CA HIS A 417 4.81 19.00 -15.81
C HIS A 417 6.31 19.05 -16.18
N PRO A 418 7.17 18.26 -15.52
CA PRO A 418 8.62 18.38 -15.67
C PRO A 418 9.12 17.98 -17.06
N ASN A 419 8.40 17.11 -17.78
CA ASN A 419 8.80 16.63 -19.12
C ASN A 419 8.42 17.58 -20.26
N LEU A 420 7.55 18.55 -20.01
CA LEU A 420 7.15 19.55 -20.99
C LEU A 420 8.25 20.63 -21.12
N ARG A 421 8.45 21.15 -22.33
CA ARG A 421 9.37 22.26 -22.59
C ARG A 421 8.65 23.60 -22.46
N PRO A 422 9.33 24.68 -22.03
CA PRO A 422 8.72 26.01 -22.06
C PRO A 422 8.31 26.40 -23.48
N ALA A 423 7.20 27.12 -23.61
CA ALA A 423 6.86 27.79 -24.87
C ALA A 423 7.92 28.84 -25.22
N VAL A 424 8.11 29.11 -26.51
CA VAL A 424 9.17 29.99 -27.00
C VAL A 424 8.57 31.14 -27.78
N LEU A 425 9.01 32.36 -27.51
CA LEU A 425 8.76 33.51 -28.38
C LEU A 425 9.91 33.68 -29.36
N MET A 426 9.61 34.07 -30.60
CA MET A 426 10.56 34.59 -31.58
C MET A 426 10.09 35.97 -32.05
N SER A 427 10.92 36.99 -31.82
CA SER A 427 10.65 38.36 -32.27
C SER A 427 10.74 38.49 -33.79
N TRP A 428 10.36 39.65 -34.31
CA TRP A 428 10.46 39.96 -35.74
C TRP A 428 11.89 39.82 -36.29
N SER A 429 12.88 40.30 -35.54
CA SER A 429 14.31 40.15 -35.86
C SER A 429 14.88 38.76 -35.61
N GLY A 430 14.06 37.81 -35.12
CA GLY A 430 14.45 36.42 -34.88
C GLY A 430 15.07 36.15 -33.51
N GLN A 431 14.93 37.07 -32.54
CA GLN A 431 15.44 36.88 -31.19
C GLN A 431 14.49 36.01 -30.37
N LEU A 432 15.04 35.06 -29.60
CA LEU A 432 14.25 34.15 -28.78
C LEU A 432 14.00 34.73 -27.40
N ASN A 433 12.74 34.70 -26.97
CA ASN A 433 12.28 35.14 -25.64
C ASN A 433 12.69 36.59 -25.26
N TYR A 434 12.93 37.42 -26.28
CA TYR A 434 13.29 38.81 -26.13
C TYR A 434 12.74 39.61 -27.32
N ILE A 435 12.06 40.72 -27.05
CA ILE A 435 11.57 41.67 -28.05
C ILE A 435 12.39 42.97 -27.88
N PRO A 436 13.33 43.27 -28.79
CA PRO A 436 14.05 44.53 -28.77
C PRO A 436 13.13 45.69 -29.15
N LYS A 437 13.53 46.92 -28.80
CA LYS A 437 12.81 48.16 -29.14
C LYS A 437 12.39 48.24 -30.61
N ASP A 438 13.31 47.93 -31.52
CA ASP A 438 13.06 48.01 -32.98
C ASP A 438 12.01 47.00 -33.48
N ASP A 439 11.68 45.99 -32.68
CA ASP A 439 10.65 44.99 -32.96
C ASP A 439 9.33 45.27 -32.21
N TYR A 440 9.26 46.28 -31.34
CA TYR A 440 8.13 46.51 -30.44
C TYR A 440 6.82 46.78 -31.21
N ASP A 441 6.91 47.44 -32.37
CA ASP A 441 5.79 47.74 -33.26
C ASP A 441 5.59 46.67 -34.35
N LYS A 442 6.23 45.49 -34.21
CA LYS A 442 6.18 44.38 -35.17
C LYS A 442 5.54 43.14 -34.56
N ASP A 443 4.95 42.32 -35.41
CA ASP A 443 4.42 41.02 -35.02
C ASP A 443 5.55 40.05 -34.66
N ALA A 444 5.30 39.24 -33.62
CA ALA A 444 6.15 38.15 -33.17
C ALA A 444 5.41 36.81 -33.31
N ARG A 445 6.14 35.70 -33.10
CA ARG A 445 5.61 34.34 -33.19
C ARG A 445 5.85 33.60 -31.89
N LEU A 446 4.85 32.86 -31.43
CA LEU A 446 4.92 32.01 -30.24
C LEU A 446 4.84 30.55 -30.65
N PHE A 447 5.62 29.70 -29.99
CA PHE A 447 5.72 28.27 -30.30
C PHE A 447 5.47 27.44 -29.05
N VAL A 448 4.46 26.57 -29.10
CA VAL A 448 4.26 25.52 -28.09
C VAL A 448 4.97 24.25 -28.58
N PRO A 449 5.94 23.72 -27.80
CA PRO A 449 6.77 22.60 -28.24
C PRO A 449 5.98 21.32 -28.53
N TRP A 450 6.30 20.66 -29.65
CA TRP A 450 5.69 19.39 -30.03
C TRP A 450 6.26 18.18 -29.26
N PHE A 451 7.52 18.31 -28.83
CA PHE A 451 8.31 17.22 -28.26
C PHE A 451 8.68 17.46 -26.79
N ASP A 452 8.82 16.37 -26.04
CA ASP A 452 9.29 16.38 -24.65
C ASP A 452 10.74 16.87 -24.50
N ARG A 453 11.19 17.07 -23.26
CA ARG A 453 12.56 17.49 -22.95
C ARG A 453 13.63 16.39 -23.06
N HIS A 454 13.25 15.13 -23.33
CA HIS A 454 14.18 14.00 -23.27
C HIS A 454 15.02 13.86 -24.54
N SER A 455 16.03 13.00 -24.49
CA SER A 455 16.85 12.62 -25.63
C SER A 455 16.98 11.08 -25.69
N PRO A 456 16.47 10.42 -26.74
CA PRO A 456 15.76 11.00 -27.88
C PRO A 456 14.40 11.59 -27.48
N THR A 457 13.97 12.61 -28.21
CA THR A 457 12.70 13.31 -27.98
C THR A 457 11.50 12.47 -28.40
N ALA A 458 10.41 12.51 -27.63
CA ALA A 458 9.12 11.91 -28.01
C ALA A 458 8.02 12.98 -28.21
N PRO A 459 7.09 12.79 -29.17
CA PRO A 459 5.90 13.64 -29.29
C PRO A 459 5.07 13.62 -28.01
N VAL A 460 4.67 14.80 -27.53
CA VAL A 460 3.77 14.90 -26.37
C VAL A 460 2.33 15.21 -26.77
N LEU A 461 2.13 15.90 -27.90
CA LEU A 461 0.81 16.29 -28.41
C LEU A 461 0.21 15.22 -29.33
N ILE A 462 -1.10 15.00 -29.22
CA ILE A 462 -1.88 14.11 -30.07
C ILE A 462 -3.11 14.83 -30.65
N GLU A 463 -3.78 14.21 -31.61
CA GLU A 463 -5.02 14.75 -32.18
C GLU A 463 -6.09 14.93 -31.10
N ASN A 464 -6.81 16.05 -31.15
CA ASN A 464 -7.84 16.50 -30.20
C ASN A 464 -7.35 17.04 -28.85
N ASP A 465 -6.04 17.08 -28.58
CA ASP A 465 -5.51 17.89 -27.48
C ASP A 465 -5.94 19.36 -27.66
N VAL A 466 -6.27 20.05 -26.58
CA VAL A 466 -6.63 21.47 -26.59
C VAL A 466 -5.55 22.27 -25.88
N VAL A 467 -4.85 23.12 -26.64
CA VAL A 467 -3.76 23.96 -26.15
C VAL A 467 -4.28 25.35 -25.81
N ARG A 468 -4.08 25.77 -24.57
CA ARG A 468 -4.38 27.13 -24.08
C ARG A 468 -3.08 27.86 -23.83
N LEU A 469 -2.78 28.85 -24.68
CA LEU A 469 -1.59 29.69 -24.56
C LEU A 469 -1.93 31.02 -23.89
N ARG A 470 -1.01 31.54 -23.09
CA ARG A 470 -1.13 32.85 -22.44
C ARG A 470 0.19 33.61 -22.50
N TYR A 471 0.11 34.90 -22.80
CA TYR A 471 1.23 35.84 -22.82
C TYR A 471 0.91 37.02 -21.87
N GLY A 472 1.67 37.14 -20.79
CA GLY A 472 1.38 38.09 -19.71
C GLY A 472 0.01 37.82 -19.10
N THR A 473 -0.92 38.76 -19.29
CA THR A 473 -2.33 38.66 -18.90
C THR A 473 -3.25 38.24 -20.05
N HIS A 474 -2.76 38.25 -21.29
CA HIS A 474 -3.56 37.93 -22.47
C HIS A 474 -3.67 36.40 -22.67
N ALA A 475 -4.90 35.89 -22.69
CA ALA A 475 -5.20 34.50 -23.03
C ALA A 475 -5.61 34.39 -24.51
N PHE A 476 -4.94 33.51 -25.25
CA PHE A 476 -5.29 33.21 -26.63
C PHE A 476 -6.53 32.30 -26.69
N LEU A 477 -7.21 32.31 -27.84
CA LEU A 477 -8.26 31.33 -28.09
C LEU A 477 -7.67 29.91 -28.03
N PRO A 478 -8.37 28.96 -27.37
CA PRO A 478 -7.91 27.57 -27.33
C PRO A 478 -7.74 26.99 -28.74
N ARG A 479 -6.63 26.28 -28.97
CA ARG A 479 -6.34 25.62 -30.24
C ARG A 479 -6.42 24.11 -30.07
N THR A 480 -7.31 23.47 -30.82
CA THR A 480 -7.37 22.01 -30.93
C THR A 480 -6.29 21.50 -31.90
N VAL A 481 -5.55 20.47 -31.50
CA VAL A 481 -4.56 19.80 -32.33
C VAL A 481 -5.27 18.97 -33.39
N SER A 482 -5.00 19.25 -34.66
CA SER A 482 -5.62 18.56 -35.80
C SER A 482 -4.79 17.36 -36.28
N ALA A 483 -5.40 16.45 -37.06
CA ALA A 483 -4.66 15.42 -37.78
C ALA A 483 -3.50 15.97 -38.63
N ALA A 484 -3.65 17.19 -39.19
CA ALA A 484 -2.60 17.82 -39.98
C ALA A 484 -1.40 18.24 -39.12
N ASP A 485 -1.63 18.68 -37.88
CA ASP A 485 -0.57 19.01 -36.94
C ASP A 485 0.20 17.74 -36.54
N VAL A 486 -0.51 16.66 -36.24
CA VAL A 486 0.07 15.33 -35.94
C VAL A 486 0.90 14.77 -37.09
N GLY A 487 0.47 15.01 -38.33
CA GLY A 487 1.22 14.63 -39.53
C GLY A 487 2.54 15.40 -39.70
N LYS A 488 2.58 16.69 -39.30
CA LYS A 488 3.78 17.54 -39.42
C LYS A 488 4.79 17.33 -38.30
N LYS A 489 4.31 17.14 -37.06
CA LYS A 489 5.15 17.01 -35.85
C LYS A 489 6.12 18.19 -35.65
N VAL A 490 5.57 19.40 -35.75
CA VAL A 490 6.30 20.65 -35.54
C VAL A 490 5.59 21.47 -34.48
N ASP A 491 6.33 22.36 -33.82
CA ASP A 491 5.79 23.21 -32.75
C ASP A 491 4.55 23.97 -33.21
N LEU A 492 3.56 24.08 -32.32
CA LEU A 492 2.32 24.80 -32.63
C LEU A 492 2.57 26.30 -32.57
N GLU A 493 2.41 26.93 -33.71
CA GLU A 493 2.59 28.37 -33.86
C GLU A 493 1.33 29.16 -33.50
N PHE A 494 1.52 30.27 -32.77
CA PHE A 494 0.52 31.30 -32.51
C PHE A 494 1.09 32.67 -32.91
N ALA A 495 0.25 33.52 -33.49
CA ALA A 495 0.63 34.88 -33.85
C ALA A 495 0.51 35.79 -32.63
N LEU A 496 1.56 36.56 -32.34
CA LEU A 496 1.54 37.62 -31.32
C LEU A 496 1.64 38.97 -32.06
N THR A 497 0.53 39.69 -32.14
CA THR A 497 0.48 40.95 -32.90
C THR A 497 1.17 42.09 -32.14
N ALA A 498 1.65 43.09 -32.87
CA ALA A 498 2.21 44.32 -32.29
C ALA A 498 1.26 44.95 -31.25
N ASP A 499 -0.05 45.00 -31.54
CA ASP A 499 -1.06 45.52 -30.60
C ASP A 499 -1.12 44.74 -29.27
N LEU A 500 -0.89 43.42 -29.30
CA LEU A 500 -0.86 42.60 -28.08
C LEU A 500 0.42 42.80 -27.28
N ILE A 501 1.56 42.97 -27.97
CA ILE A 501 2.84 43.33 -27.35
C ILE A 501 2.70 44.67 -26.64
N ALA A 502 2.21 45.68 -27.37
CA ALA A 502 1.97 47.02 -26.83
C ALA A 502 0.96 46.99 -25.67
N GLY A 503 -0.11 46.19 -25.79
CA GLY A 503 -1.13 46.06 -24.75
C GLY A 503 -0.65 45.40 -23.46
N GLN A 504 0.44 44.62 -23.47
CA GLN A 504 1.08 44.10 -22.25
C GLN A 504 2.17 45.04 -21.70
N GLY A 505 2.69 45.95 -22.51
CA GLY A 505 3.73 46.91 -22.15
C GLY A 505 5.13 46.30 -22.07
N GLY A 506 6.12 47.16 -21.82
CA GLY A 506 7.51 46.74 -21.62
C GLY A 506 7.78 45.92 -20.35
N GLY A 507 8.97 45.34 -20.24
CA GLY A 507 9.42 44.55 -19.10
C GLY A 507 9.28 43.05 -19.31
N THR A 508 9.24 42.29 -18.22
CA THR A 508 9.19 40.82 -18.27
C THR A 508 7.74 40.32 -18.30
N GLN A 509 7.36 39.66 -19.39
CA GLN A 509 6.07 39.01 -19.58
C GLN A 509 6.20 37.49 -19.43
N ALA A 510 5.27 36.85 -18.72
CA ALA A 510 5.25 35.39 -18.60
C ALA A 510 4.53 34.76 -19.80
N LEU A 511 5.20 33.84 -20.50
CA LEU A 511 4.61 33.00 -21.53
C LEU A 511 4.35 31.60 -20.94
N THR A 512 3.08 31.21 -20.84
CA THR A 512 2.66 29.94 -20.24
C THR A 512 1.68 29.22 -21.13
N TYR A 513 1.61 27.89 -21.03
CA TYR A 513 0.58 27.12 -21.73
C TYR A 513 0.11 25.93 -20.90
N GLU A 514 -1.11 25.51 -21.17
CA GLU A 514 -1.72 24.31 -20.64
C GLU A 514 -2.22 23.45 -21.80
N VAL A 515 -2.17 22.13 -21.63
CA VAL A 515 -2.71 21.17 -22.60
C VAL A 515 -3.77 20.35 -21.90
N GLU A 516 -4.98 20.40 -22.42
CA GLU A 516 -6.07 19.52 -22.00
C GLU A 516 -6.15 18.33 -22.95
N ARG A 517 -6.10 17.13 -22.39
CA ARG A 517 -6.32 15.89 -23.12
C ARG A 517 -7.68 15.30 -22.78
N PRO A 518 -8.56 15.06 -23.77
CA PRO A 518 -9.80 14.34 -23.55
C PRO A 518 -9.52 12.91 -23.06
N VAL A 519 -10.23 12.49 -22.01
CA VAL A 519 -10.15 11.13 -21.47
C VAL A 519 -11.37 10.33 -21.93
N GLN A 520 -12.55 10.69 -21.43
CA GLN A 520 -13.81 10.04 -21.77
C GLN A 520 -14.96 11.02 -21.54
N GLY A 521 -15.92 11.11 -22.46
CA GLY A 521 -17.05 12.03 -22.31
C GLY A 521 -16.57 13.49 -22.15
N PRO A 522 -17.06 14.25 -21.15
CA PRO A 522 -16.61 15.62 -20.88
C PRO A 522 -15.33 15.70 -20.05
N THR A 523 -14.76 14.56 -19.62
CA THR A 523 -13.58 14.50 -18.74
C THR A 523 -12.29 14.78 -19.50
N HIS A 524 -11.43 15.61 -18.90
CA HIS A 524 -10.11 15.93 -19.44
C HIS A 524 -9.06 15.88 -18.34
N ASN A 525 -7.81 15.60 -18.71
CA ASN A 525 -6.64 15.81 -17.88
C ASN A 525 -5.86 17.03 -18.37
N THR A 526 -5.43 17.90 -17.44
CA THR A 526 -4.77 19.17 -17.77
C THR A 526 -3.33 19.18 -17.31
N SER A 527 -2.41 19.33 -18.26
CA SER A 527 -0.97 19.43 -17.97
C SER A 527 -0.45 20.83 -18.21
N LYS A 528 0.31 21.36 -17.24
CA LYS A 528 0.85 22.72 -17.29
C LYS A 528 2.31 22.71 -17.75
N GLY A 529 2.62 23.45 -18.81
CA GLY A 529 3.98 23.64 -19.26
C GLY A 529 4.78 24.60 -18.35
N PRO A 530 6.11 24.54 -18.35
CA PRO A 530 6.94 25.51 -17.63
C PRO A 530 6.72 26.94 -18.13
N ALA A 531 6.74 27.91 -17.22
CA ALA A 531 6.66 29.32 -17.58
C ALA A 531 7.96 29.82 -18.23
N GLN A 532 7.84 30.55 -19.34
CA GLN A 532 8.96 31.21 -20.02
C GLN A 532 8.90 32.72 -19.79
N PRO A 533 9.90 33.34 -19.14
CA PRO A 533 10.01 34.79 -19.12
C PRO A 533 10.39 35.30 -20.52
N VAL A 534 9.68 36.32 -20.98
CA VAL A 534 9.95 37.08 -22.20
C VAL A 534 10.27 38.51 -21.81
N LEU A 535 11.45 39.01 -22.18
CA LEU A 535 11.81 40.41 -21.95
C LEU A 535 11.37 41.28 -23.13
N VAL A 536 10.77 42.44 -22.85
CA VAL A 536 10.32 43.41 -23.87
C VAL A 536 10.93 44.77 -23.55
N ASP A 537 11.75 45.29 -24.46
CA ASP A 537 12.24 46.67 -24.37
C ASP A 537 11.20 47.59 -25.05
N ALA A 538 10.48 48.40 -24.26
CA ALA A 538 9.48 49.35 -24.76
C ALA A 538 9.90 50.80 -24.51
N ASP A 539 9.44 51.69 -25.39
CA ASP A 539 9.75 53.13 -25.34
C ASP A 539 9.27 53.81 -24.06
N GLU A 540 8.07 53.47 -23.58
CA GLU A 540 7.46 53.91 -22.31
C GLU A 540 8.24 53.51 -21.04
N GLN A 541 9.41 52.87 -21.16
CA GLN A 541 10.30 52.56 -20.05
C GLN A 541 11.67 53.23 -20.16
N LEU A 542 11.94 53.92 -21.28
CA LEU A 542 13.15 54.68 -21.53
C LEU A 542 13.00 56.13 -21.01
N PRO A 543 14.11 56.81 -20.68
CA PRO A 543 14.09 58.26 -20.47
C PRO A 543 13.33 58.98 -21.59
N GLY A 544 12.33 59.79 -21.24
CA GLY A 544 11.54 60.58 -22.18
C GLY A 544 10.54 59.80 -23.03
N ASP A 545 10.18 58.57 -22.65
CA ASP A 545 9.48 57.63 -23.56
C ASP A 545 10.32 57.36 -24.82
N GLY A 546 11.65 57.48 -24.74
CA GLY A 546 12.55 57.35 -25.88
C GLY A 546 12.77 58.63 -26.70
N ASP A 547 12.16 59.76 -26.33
CA ASP A 547 12.38 61.10 -26.91
C ASP A 547 12.56 62.14 -25.80
N LEU A 548 13.70 62.82 -25.78
CA LEU A 548 14.06 63.73 -24.69
C LEU A 548 13.53 65.17 -24.86
N GLY A 549 13.04 65.56 -26.04
CA GLY A 549 12.61 66.93 -26.31
C GLY A 549 13.76 67.95 -26.41
N GLU A 550 13.42 69.19 -26.75
CA GLU A 550 14.40 70.27 -26.99
C GLU A 550 14.91 70.89 -25.69
N GLY A 551 16.24 71.04 -25.58
CA GLY A 551 16.87 71.83 -24.52
C GLY A 551 16.80 73.33 -24.79
N GLU A 552 16.75 74.13 -23.73
CA GLU A 552 16.66 75.59 -23.82
C GLU A 552 17.87 76.29 -23.18
N TYR A 553 18.10 77.56 -23.54
CA TYR A 553 19.13 78.38 -22.91
C TYR A 553 18.51 79.46 -22.03
N ALA A 554 19.03 79.66 -20.82
CA ALA A 554 18.48 80.64 -19.88
C ALA A 554 19.57 81.32 -19.03
N PRO A 555 19.44 82.62 -18.69
CA PRO A 555 18.43 83.56 -19.16
C PRO A 555 18.80 84.15 -20.54
N LEU A 556 17.85 84.22 -21.48
CA LEU A 556 18.01 84.98 -22.73
C LEU A 556 17.21 86.29 -22.64
N LYS A 557 17.88 87.45 -22.80
CA LYS A 557 17.23 88.78 -22.70
C LYS A 557 16.82 89.40 -24.05
N SER A 558 17.45 89.03 -25.17
CA SER A 558 17.13 89.59 -26.49
C SER A 558 17.50 88.67 -27.67
N ALA A 559 16.53 88.40 -28.55
CA ALA A 559 16.69 87.93 -29.94
C ALA A 559 17.65 86.75 -30.22
N CYS A 560 17.55 85.65 -29.44
CA CYS A 560 18.23 84.38 -29.72
C CYS A 560 19.77 84.45 -29.83
N CYS A 561 20.40 85.39 -29.12
CA CYS A 561 21.85 85.58 -29.14
C CYS A 561 22.43 85.74 -27.73
N ILE A 562 23.58 85.12 -27.46
CA ILE A 562 24.42 85.37 -26.27
C ILE A 562 25.50 86.38 -26.64
N VAL A 563 25.60 87.49 -25.89
CA VAL A 563 26.68 88.48 -26.03
C VAL A 563 27.49 88.63 -24.73
N PRO A 564 28.73 89.17 -24.77
CA PRO A 564 29.56 89.35 -23.57
C PRO A 564 28.86 90.08 -22.41
N THR A 565 27.99 91.04 -22.70
CA THR A 565 27.22 91.80 -21.68
C THR A 565 26.20 90.92 -20.92
N ASP A 566 25.78 89.80 -21.49
CA ASP A 566 24.92 88.82 -20.82
C ASP A 566 25.68 88.03 -19.73
N LEU A 567 27.01 87.98 -19.83
CA LEU A 567 27.91 87.22 -18.95
C LEU A 567 28.68 88.13 -17.97
N GLU A 568 28.47 89.44 -18.01
CA GLU A 568 29.07 90.41 -17.08
C GLU A 568 28.57 90.27 -15.64
N ASN A 569 29.38 90.72 -14.68
CA ASN A 569 29.06 90.74 -13.23
C ASN A 569 28.72 89.36 -12.65
N GLY A 570 29.30 88.28 -13.20
CA GLY A 570 29.13 86.92 -12.69
C GLY A 570 27.81 86.26 -13.04
N LYS A 571 27.08 86.78 -14.04
CA LYS A 571 25.90 86.10 -14.60
C LYS A 571 26.31 84.83 -15.32
N ILE A 572 25.48 83.80 -15.20
CA ILE A 572 25.69 82.48 -15.79
C ILE A 572 24.57 82.22 -16.79
N VAL A 573 24.92 81.73 -17.98
CA VAL A 573 23.98 81.12 -18.92
C VAL A 573 23.95 79.62 -18.65
N TYR A 574 22.76 79.06 -18.62
CA TYR A 574 22.51 77.65 -18.44
C TYR A 574 22.01 77.04 -19.73
N PHE A 575 22.38 75.78 -19.97
CA PHE A 575 21.59 74.88 -20.80
C PHE A 575 20.62 74.13 -19.88
N VAL A 576 19.33 74.22 -20.20
CA VAL A 576 18.22 73.68 -19.40
C VAL A 576 17.63 72.50 -20.15
N THR A 577 17.76 71.30 -19.59
CA THR A 577 17.07 70.12 -20.14
C THR A 577 15.62 70.12 -19.65
N PRO A 578 14.62 69.96 -20.52
CA PRO A 578 13.22 69.89 -20.11
C PRO A 578 12.99 68.70 -19.15
N PRO A 579 11.95 68.75 -18.30
CA PRO A 579 11.47 67.57 -17.61
C PRO A 579 11.12 66.48 -18.63
N TYR A 580 11.62 65.26 -18.43
CA TYR A 580 11.34 64.13 -19.31
C TYR A 580 10.68 62.99 -18.52
N LYS A 581 9.78 62.26 -19.16
CA LYS A 581 9.07 61.15 -18.52
C LYS A 581 10.03 60.02 -18.13
N HIS A 582 9.65 59.28 -17.09
CA HIS A 582 10.45 58.18 -16.56
C HIS A 582 11.87 58.58 -16.13
N LYS A 583 12.18 59.85 -15.85
CA LYS A 583 13.41 60.25 -15.15
C LYS A 583 13.52 59.52 -13.81
N ARG A 584 14.69 58.98 -13.48
CA ARG A 584 14.92 58.18 -12.26
C ARG A 584 16.32 58.40 -11.68
N PRO A 585 16.52 58.17 -10.37
CA PRO A 585 17.85 58.14 -9.76
C PRO A 585 18.79 57.20 -10.50
N GLY A 586 20.01 57.66 -10.76
CA GLY A 586 21.05 56.93 -11.49
C GLY A 586 21.06 57.15 -13.00
N ASP A 587 20.06 57.83 -13.58
CA ASP A 587 20.14 58.32 -14.97
C ASP A 587 21.32 59.32 -15.10
N LEU A 588 22.16 59.16 -16.13
CA LEU A 588 23.24 60.09 -16.44
C LEU A 588 22.83 60.99 -17.61
N ILE A 589 22.53 62.25 -17.32
CA ILE A 589 22.26 63.29 -18.32
C ILE A 589 23.60 63.84 -18.80
N GLU A 590 23.88 63.78 -20.10
CA GLU A 590 25.06 64.35 -20.74
C GLU A 590 24.66 65.41 -21.76
N ILE A 591 25.42 66.49 -21.84
CA ILE A 591 25.28 67.50 -22.89
C ILE A 591 26.62 67.66 -23.62
N ASP A 592 26.56 67.85 -24.93
CA ASP A 592 27.69 68.24 -25.77
C ASP A 592 27.27 69.46 -26.61
N LEU A 593 28.02 70.55 -26.44
CA LEU A 593 27.80 71.81 -27.14
C LEU A 593 29.08 72.22 -27.84
N VAL A 594 28.95 72.71 -29.07
CA VAL A 594 30.08 73.27 -29.82
C VAL A 594 29.61 74.41 -30.72
N GLN A 595 30.41 75.47 -30.82
CA GLN A 595 30.14 76.58 -31.72
C GLN A 595 30.63 76.29 -33.14
N VAL A 596 29.93 76.83 -34.11
CA VAL A 596 30.28 76.80 -35.54
C VAL A 596 30.34 78.23 -36.05
N ASP A 597 31.31 78.52 -36.92
CA ASP A 597 31.49 79.86 -37.49
C ASP A 597 30.32 80.26 -38.41
N GLY A 598 29.78 81.47 -38.23
CA GLY A 598 28.62 81.96 -38.97
C GLY A 598 27.29 81.80 -38.22
N ILE A 599 26.22 82.35 -38.80
CA ILE A 599 24.87 82.38 -38.20
C ILE A 599 23.84 81.53 -38.96
N GLU A 600 24.25 80.95 -40.09
CA GLU A 600 23.43 80.06 -40.91
C GLU A 600 23.91 78.64 -40.67
N HIS A 601 22.96 77.70 -40.52
CA HIS A 601 23.23 76.28 -40.37
C HIS A 601 23.25 75.58 -41.74
N THR A 602 24.33 74.88 -42.05
CA THR A 602 24.63 74.22 -43.33
C THR A 602 25.17 72.82 -43.09
N ASN A 603 24.91 71.89 -44.02
CA ASN A 603 25.17 70.46 -43.79
C ASN A 603 26.66 70.04 -43.66
N ASN A 604 27.63 70.95 -43.86
CA ASN A 604 29.07 70.66 -43.89
C ASN A 604 29.85 71.68 -43.05
N GLU A 605 29.49 71.78 -41.77
CA GLU A 605 30.08 72.72 -40.84
C GLU A 605 31.23 72.13 -40.03
N ALA A 606 32.26 72.95 -39.83
CA ALA A 606 33.41 72.58 -39.00
C ALA A 606 33.20 73.11 -37.57
N PRO A 607 33.10 72.23 -36.55
CA PRO A 607 33.00 72.66 -35.17
C PRO A 607 34.28 73.39 -34.72
N LEU A 608 34.10 74.46 -33.96
CA LEU A 608 35.18 75.21 -33.33
C LEU A 608 35.53 74.51 -32.01
N GLU A 609 36.39 73.50 -32.06
CA GLU A 609 36.71 72.63 -30.92
C GLU A 609 37.15 73.38 -29.65
N GLU A 610 37.76 74.56 -29.77
CA GLU A 610 38.11 75.42 -28.63
C GLU A 610 36.90 75.87 -27.80
N SER A 611 35.71 75.94 -28.42
CA SER A 611 34.42 76.30 -27.83
C SER A 611 33.65 75.12 -27.24
N ARG A 612 34.12 73.88 -27.42
CA ARG A 612 33.39 72.67 -27.01
C ARG A 612 33.19 72.63 -25.49
N ILE A 613 31.95 72.33 -25.09
CA ILE A 613 31.51 72.14 -23.71
C ILE A 613 30.86 70.76 -23.61
N THR A 614 31.40 69.91 -22.75
CA THR A 614 30.78 68.62 -22.39
C THR A 614 30.56 68.62 -20.89
N LEU A 615 29.31 68.45 -20.46
CA LEU A 615 28.95 68.38 -19.05
C LEU A 615 28.04 67.18 -18.82
N SER A 616 28.10 66.62 -17.61
CA SER A 616 27.23 65.51 -17.23
C SER A 616 26.73 65.64 -15.80
N TYR A 617 25.59 65.02 -15.55
CA TYR A 617 24.93 65.00 -14.26
C TYR A 617 24.22 63.68 -14.03
N THR A 618 24.39 63.10 -12.84
CA THR A 618 23.64 61.91 -12.42
C THR A 618 22.48 62.34 -11.56
N VAL A 619 21.25 61.96 -11.94
CA VAL A 619 20.04 62.17 -11.14
C VAL A 619 20.21 61.47 -9.80
N LEU A 620 20.09 62.19 -8.68
CA LEU A 620 20.51 61.67 -7.37
C LEU A 620 19.39 60.99 -6.61
N ASP A 621 18.18 61.55 -6.64
CA ASP A 621 17.03 61.01 -5.93
C ASP A 621 15.68 61.34 -6.61
N ALA A 622 14.62 60.71 -6.10
CA ALA A 622 13.30 60.74 -6.71
C ALA A 622 12.63 62.12 -6.71
N SER A 623 13.14 63.10 -5.94
CA SER A 623 12.60 64.46 -5.95
C SER A 623 12.90 65.21 -7.25
N GLU A 624 13.93 64.80 -7.98
CA GLU A 624 14.36 65.41 -9.24
C GLU A 624 13.59 64.88 -10.47
N GLU A 625 12.71 63.87 -10.31
CA GLU A 625 12.03 63.18 -11.42
C GLU A 625 11.09 64.10 -12.22
N THR A 626 10.61 65.19 -11.63
CA THR A 626 9.72 66.16 -12.29
C THR A 626 10.41 67.49 -12.62
N GLU A 627 11.70 67.61 -12.31
CA GLU A 627 12.43 68.88 -12.45
C GLU A 627 13.27 68.95 -13.73
N GLU A 628 13.35 70.15 -14.30
CA GLU A 628 14.38 70.50 -15.30
C GLU A 628 15.77 70.46 -14.64
N TYR A 629 16.81 70.15 -15.42
CA TYR A 629 18.18 70.27 -14.93
C TYR A 629 18.93 71.39 -15.64
N LYS A 630 19.68 72.20 -14.88
CA LYS A 630 20.36 73.40 -15.38
C LYS A 630 21.87 73.20 -15.35
N PHE A 631 22.47 73.05 -16.53
CA PHE A 631 23.90 72.98 -16.69
C PHE A 631 24.50 74.40 -16.79
N PRO A 632 25.31 74.85 -15.82
CA PRO A 632 25.99 76.14 -15.93
C PRO A 632 27.06 76.07 -17.03
N LEU A 633 26.90 76.89 -18.08
CA LEU A 633 27.83 76.89 -19.21
C LEU A 633 29.07 77.74 -18.89
N PRO A 634 30.30 77.24 -19.14
CA PRO A 634 31.52 78.00 -18.90
C PRO A 634 31.62 79.25 -19.81
N THR A 635 31.72 80.42 -19.19
CA THR A 635 31.80 81.72 -19.89
C THR A 635 33.00 81.82 -20.83
N ASP A 636 34.15 81.26 -20.45
CA ASP A 636 35.37 81.26 -21.27
C ASP A 636 35.19 80.46 -22.56
N LYS A 637 34.43 79.36 -22.51
CA LYS A 637 34.09 78.53 -23.67
C LYS A 637 33.02 79.14 -24.56
N LEU A 638 32.01 79.77 -23.96
CA LEU A 638 31.00 80.52 -24.72
C LEU A 638 31.61 81.72 -25.45
N LEU A 639 32.62 82.37 -24.89
CA LEU A 639 33.25 83.54 -25.51
C LEU A 639 34.45 83.22 -26.43
N ALA A 640 34.74 81.94 -26.66
CA ALA A 640 35.83 81.50 -27.53
C ALA A 640 35.29 80.74 -28.75
N PRO A 641 35.77 81.02 -29.98
CA PRO A 641 36.58 82.18 -30.39
C PRO A 641 35.79 83.48 -30.36
N LYS A 642 36.49 84.63 -30.40
CA LYS A 642 35.91 85.98 -30.60
C LYS A 642 35.31 86.15 -32.00
N LYS A 643 34.17 85.51 -32.25
CA LYS A 643 33.46 85.44 -33.52
C LYS A 643 31.96 85.51 -33.29
N ARG A 644 31.22 85.58 -34.40
CA ARG A 644 29.77 85.41 -34.40
C ARG A 644 29.47 84.02 -34.93
N CYS A 645 28.93 83.18 -34.07
CA CYS A 645 28.77 81.74 -34.25
C CYS A 645 27.34 81.32 -33.95
N HIS A 646 26.99 80.10 -34.33
CA HIS A 646 25.81 79.40 -33.79
C HIS A 646 26.26 78.14 -33.05
N ILE A 647 25.43 77.68 -32.10
CA ILE A 647 25.73 76.49 -31.28
C ILE A 647 25.04 75.26 -31.87
N HIS A 648 25.79 74.17 -32.00
CA HIS A 648 25.24 72.82 -32.10
C HIS A 648 25.19 72.25 -30.69
N SER A 649 24.00 71.86 -30.24
CA SER A 649 23.79 71.28 -28.92
C SER A 649 23.08 69.95 -29.02
N THR A 650 23.67 68.93 -28.42
CA THR A 650 23.05 67.63 -28.22
C THR A 650 23.03 67.33 -26.73
N TRP A 651 22.00 66.63 -26.29
CA TRP A 651 21.91 66.09 -24.96
C TRP A 651 21.28 64.72 -24.97
N ARG A 652 21.69 63.90 -24.03
CA ARG A 652 21.28 62.51 -23.95
C ARG A 652 21.19 62.05 -22.51
N VAL A 653 20.41 60.99 -22.29
CA VAL A 653 20.29 60.33 -21.00
C VAL A 653 20.76 58.89 -21.15
N LEU A 654 21.74 58.49 -20.35
CA LEU A 654 22.19 57.11 -20.26
C LEU A 654 21.51 56.43 -19.08
N ARG A 655 20.76 55.36 -19.36
CA ARG A 655 20.24 54.43 -18.37
C ARG A 655 20.96 53.10 -18.52
N ASN A 656 21.69 52.69 -17.48
CA ASN A 656 22.50 51.46 -17.52
C ASN A 656 23.45 51.38 -18.74
N GLY A 657 23.96 52.53 -19.19
CA GLY A 657 24.85 52.64 -20.35
C GLY A 657 24.16 52.66 -21.73
N LYS A 658 22.83 52.57 -21.80
CA LYS A 658 22.07 52.76 -23.05
C LYS A 658 21.65 54.23 -23.21
N PRO A 659 22.07 54.95 -24.26
CA PRO A 659 21.68 56.35 -24.47
C PRO A 659 20.29 56.49 -25.10
N VAL A 660 19.53 57.48 -24.66
CA VAL A 660 18.45 58.13 -25.41
C VAL A 660 18.96 59.53 -25.75
N GLU A 661 18.89 59.96 -27.00
CA GLU A 661 19.41 61.27 -27.45
C GLU A 661 18.25 62.18 -27.87
N ASN A 662 18.46 63.49 -27.88
CA ASN A 662 17.51 64.43 -28.46
C ASN A 662 17.71 64.53 -29.98
N ASP A 663 16.62 64.59 -30.74
CA ASP A 663 16.68 64.59 -32.21
C ASP A 663 16.73 66.02 -32.81
N THR A 664 16.74 67.05 -31.98
CA THR A 664 16.64 68.46 -32.39
C THR A 664 17.61 69.36 -31.64
N THR A 665 18.38 70.19 -32.36
CA THR A 665 19.29 71.16 -31.77
C THR A 665 18.66 72.55 -31.72
N ALA A 666 18.64 73.19 -30.55
CA ALA A 666 18.18 74.56 -30.44
C ALA A 666 19.21 75.51 -31.07
N LEU A 667 18.86 76.14 -32.20
CA LEU A 667 19.75 77.10 -32.87
C LEU A 667 19.88 78.37 -32.01
N LEU A 668 21.04 78.54 -31.38
CA LEU A 668 21.39 79.73 -30.60
C LEU A 668 22.61 80.42 -31.19
N ILE A 669 22.54 81.74 -31.37
CA ILE A 669 23.68 82.54 -31.83
C ILE A 669 24.53 82.94 -30.63
N VAL A 670 25.85 82.98 -30.79
CA VAL A 670 26.79 83.58 -29.84
C VAL A 670 27.62 84.62 -30.58
N ASP A 671 27.60 85.86 -30.10
CA ASP A 671 28.44 86.94 -30.64
C ASP A 671 29.42 87.41 -29.57
N SER A 672 30.56 86.74 -29.50
CA SER A 672 31.59 86.94 -28.49
C SER A 672 32.53 88.13 -28.77
N ARG A 673 32.24 88.93 -29.81
CA ARG A 673 33.07 90.09 -30.21
C ARG A 673 32.88 91.32 -29.30
N GLY A 674 31.70 91.46 -28.67
CA GLY A 674 31.30 92.62 -27.87
C GLY A 674 30.82 93.79 -28.75
N THR A 675 29.62 94.33 -28.49
CA THR A 675 28.80 95.09 -29.46
C THR A 675 29.29 96.48 -29.90
N PRO A 676 28.78 96.99 -31.03
CA PRO A 676 27.93 96.33 -32.05
C PRO A 676 28.73 95.85 -33.28
#